data_AF-A0AAA9Z2G4-F1
#
_entry.id   AF-A0AAA9Z2G4-F1
#
_cell.length_a   1.000
_cell.length_b   1.000
_cell.length_c   1.000
_cell.angle_alpha   90.00
_cell.angle_beta   90.00
_cell.angle_gamma   90.00
#
_symmetry.space_group_name_H-M   'P 1'
#
loop_
_entity.id
_entity.type
_entity.pdbx_description
1 polymer ?
#
loop_
_entity_poly.entity_id
_entity_poly.type
_entity_poly.pdbx_seq_one_letter_code
_entity_poly.pdbx_strand_id
1 'polypeptide(L)'
;MTTLSGKRHGHNRGPKKFSRMPSESSVRSIYSRSSVPGVGTNYSSTRSSSGDVARKISGGILGGAQPNDQPFSEHERTRNNEMLSQSFRRNLQLVLRGTSGRLSLSTRALANPSEEYAEQPQYPAIEDLSFRSRKKREAAEWHERIRQLSTVEEKLFEINMPKYYGYKAHLITDQKFPYNVLPLAQYATRTYLEENLPETYRKLEESAKQLLDQVRGELEDVVGFELTGYSRSFGSNEELSPVEKEEIVTASLLTGLNRVLINGMSKKFTHLNELETDFDPRHEAFWFLGGIPPPALVKNIKKGVEWQKPYANDPYDRKIQYVGKPYLALRHKHPLDAFAQNAVDNLDVKRDGVIIPEFRFDPITLGYRTEQRHATTIPGFWPGDQHEFGLVSFQRRSHAQIRPTYCAVNDLQEALHAQGIFSSYAWTLGQACYQGFSTFNDVTYPLSTQTVITDGKMWSFYAYQLNTTLLHSDQVDANPRYNQCWGTKELQLYDHVDESGKVHGLNDEVLLHLISFYMNTPHPRVGVDLKPYLCKTETRVADIIDEKRRIFMEEKYKHIVSNRPRHRPEPELYQWEKIYKVDNDTRALEPKRRPFELGLNMYRRRMDEHALKYIPRKVRPDGPKSKPKFEATYYPSVRR
;
A
#
# COMPACT_ATOMS: atom_id res chain seq x y z
N MET A 1 65.10 -8.74 -39.62
CA MET A 1 66.47 -8.20 -39.65
C MET A 1 66.59 -7.20 -38.51
N THR A 2 67.19 -7.61 -37.38
CA THR A 2 68.55 -7.19 -36.96
C THR A 2 68.63 -5.66 -36.80
N THR A 3 68.96 -5.06 -35.65
CA THR A 3 69.82 -5.53 -34.55
C THR A 3 69.93 -4.45 -33.47
N LEU A 4 70.05 -4.90 -32.20
CA LEU A 4 70.98 -4.46 -31.15
C LEU A 4 70.87 -3.00 -30.66
N SER A 5 70.84 -2.71 -29.36
CA SER A 5 71.85 -3.01 -28.32
C SER A 5 71.34 -2.37 -27.02
N GLY A 6 71.50 -2.89 -25.80
CA GLY A 6 72.25 -4.03 -25.30
C GLY A 6 72.56 -3.84 -23.81
N LYS A 7 72.65 -4.98 -23.09
CA LYS A 7 73.50 -5.26 -21.90
C LYS A 7 73.16 -4.49 -20.59
N ARG A 8 73.21 -5.08 -19.39
CA ARG A 8 73.84 -6.33 -18.90
C ARG A 8 73.36 -6.64 -17.46
N HIS A 9 73.28 -7.94 -17.17
CA HIS A 9 73.57 -8.73 -15.95
C HIS A 9 73.37 -8.12 -14.55
N GLY A 10 72.86 -8.82 -13.52
CA GLY A 10 72.59 -10.24 -13.30
C GLY A 10 72.84 -10.63 -11.82
N HIS A 11 72.25 -11.74 -11.38
CA HIS A 11 72.52 -12.52 -10.14
C HIS A 11 72.02 -11.93 -8.79
N ASN A 12 71.52 -12.69 -7.80
CA ASN A 12 71.26 -14.12 -7.65
C ASN A 12 70.36 -14.35 -6.40
N ARG A 13 69.54 -15.41 -6.48
CA ARG A 13 69.14 -16.39 -5.43
C ARG A 13 68.28 -15.98 -4.21
N GLY A 14 67.15 -16.69 -4.08
CA GLY A 14 66.13 -16.64 -3.00
C GLY A 14 66.56 -17.29 -1.65
N PRO A 15 65.70 -17.95 -0.83
CA PRO A 15 64.41 -18.60 -1.17
C PRO A 15 63.26 -18.55 -0.10
N LYS A 16 62.12 -19.19 -0.46
CA LYS A 16 61.11 -19.93 0.36
C LYS A 16 60.09 -19.19 1.28
N LYS A 17 58.82 -19.39 0.90
CA LYS A 17 57.58 -19.73 1.67
C LYS A 17 57.41 -19.23 3.11
N PHE A 18 56.28 -18.56 3.39
CA PHE A 18 55.37 -18.92 4.51
C PHE A 18 53.95 -18.34 4.31
N SER A 19 52.97 -19.17 4.63
CA SER A 19 51.53 -18.92 4.78
C SER A 19 51.18 -17.88 5.86
N ARG A 20 50.09 -17.11 5.69
CA ARG A 20 49.31 -16.55 6.83
C ARG A 20 47.85 -16.26 6.47
N MET A 21 47.00 -16.56 7.44
CA MET A 21 45.54 -16.49 7.53
C MET A 21 44.91 -15.10 7.33
N PRO A 22 43.59 -15.02 7.09
CA PRO A 22 42.84 -13.77 6.93
C PRO A 22 42.45 -13.14 8.28
N SER A 23 42.45 -11.82 8.33
CA SER A 23 42.00 -11.01 9.47
C SER A 23 40.55 -10.54 9.29
N GLU A 24 39.78 -10.72 10.36
CA GLU A 24 38.43 -10.22 10.59
C GLU A 24 38.33 -8.69 10.46
N SER A 25 37.31 -8.20 9.74
CA SER A 25 36.67 -6.92 10.04
C SER A 25 35.30 -6.84 9.36
N SER A 26 34.23 -6.75 10.15
CA SER A 26 32.91 -6.34 9.68
C SER A 26 32.08 -5.92 10.88
N VAL A 27 31.63 -4.67 10.88
CA VAL A 27 30.34 -4.13 11.38
C VAL A 27 30.50 -2.61 11.56
N ARG A 28 29.91 -1.83 10.64
CA ARG A 28 29.33 -0.48 10.84
C ARG A 28 28.63 -0.09 9.53
N SER A 29 27.30 -0.04 9.53
CA SER A 29 26.49 1.17 9.78
C SER A 29 26.53 2.15 8.60
N ILE A 30 25.57 2.01 7.68
CA ILE A 30 25.29 3.01 6.63
C ILE A 30 23.91 3.61 6.93
N TYR A 31 23.92 4.84 7.45
CA TYR A 31 22.82 5.79 7.34
C TYR A 31 23.21 6.76 6.22
N SER A 32 22.54 6.72 5.07
CA SER A 32 22.60 7.77 4.06
C SER A 32 21.41 8.71 4.24
N ARG A 33 21.70 9.97 4.59
CA ARG A 33 20.75 11.09 4.52
C ARG A 33 21.13 11.95 3.33
N SER A 34 20.14 12.23 2.50
CA SER A 34 20.16 13.21 1.42
C SER A 34 20.32 14.64 1.95
N SER A 35 21.19 15.38 1.26
CA SER A 35 21.67 16.74 1.48
C SER A 35 20.72 17.83 0.99
N VAL A 36 20.62 18.94 1.74
CA VAL A 36 20.37 20.31 1.26
C VAL A 36 21.19 21.28 2.14
N PRO A 37 21.86 22.33 1.61
CA PRO A 37 22.91 23.06 2.32
C PRO A 37 22.38 24.31 3.03
N GLY A 38 23.08 24.74 4.09
CA GLY A 38 22.95 26.12 4.57
C GLY A 38 23.37 26.36 6.01
N VAL A 39 24.48 27.11 6.14
CA VAL A 39 24.86 27.99 7.25
C VAL A 39 25.45 27.31 8.49
N GLY A 40 26.79 27.36 8.53
CA GLY A 40 27.58 27.02 9.70
C GLY A 40 27.53 28.08 10.79
N THR A 41 27.80 27.66 12.00
CA THR A 41 28.54 28.45 12.99
C THR A 41 29.26 27.49 13.92
N ASN A 42 30.55 27.79 14.10
CA ASN A 42 31.52 27.09 14.92
C ASN A 42 31.08 27.06 16.39
N TYR A 43 31.43 26.00 17.12
CA TYR A 43 32.20 26.15 18.37
C TYR A 43 32.98 24.86 18.66
N SER A 44 34.21 25.09 19.07
CA SER A 44 35.32 24.17 19.25
C SER A 44 35.45 23.69 20.69
N SER A 45 36.11 22.54 20.84
CA SER A 45 36.92 22.11 22.00
C SER A 45 36.13 21.71 23.26
N THR A 46 36.49 20.71 24.08
CA THR A 46 37.82 20.20 24.46
C THR A 46 37.75 18.74 24.95
N ARG A 47 38.90 18.08 24.87
CA ARG A 47 39.28 16.77 25.42
C ARG A 47 39.25 16.70 26.96
N SER A 48 39.02 15.50 27.49
CA SER A 48 39.84 14.80 28.51
C SER A 48 39.23 13.39 28.69
N SER A 49 39.86 12.26 28.35
CA SER A 49 41.09 11.60 28.84
C SER A 49 41.02 11.16 30.31
N SER A 50 41.04 9.84 30.49
CA SER A 50 41.47 8.99 31.63
C SER A 50 40.38 7.95 31.94
N GLY A 51 40.67 6.67 32.13
CA GLY A 51 41.88 5.89 32.18
C GLY A 51 41.47 4.45 32.52
N ASP A 52 42.21 3.48 32.00
CA ASP A 52 42.05 2.04 32.18
C ASP A 52 41.92 1.61 33.65
N VAL A 53 41.30 0.45 33.90
CA VAL A 53 41.96 -0.72 34.52
C VAL A 53 41.06 -1.96 34.34
N ALA A 54 41.65 -2.99 33.74
CA ALA A 54 41.13 -4.34 33.61
C ALA A 54 41.30 -5.16 34.91
N ARG A 55 40.45 -6.18 35.12
CA ARG A 55 40.90 -7.56 35.43
C ARG A 55 39.77 -8.59 35.41
N LYS A 56 40.09 -9.72 34.77
CA LYS A 56 39.44 -11.03 34.71
C LYS A 56 39.39 -11.73 36.08
N ILE A 57 38.51 -12.74 36.21
CA ILE A 57 38.62 -14.11 36.80
C ILE A 57 37.17 -14.65 36.83
N SER A 58 36.69 -15.59 36.00
CA SER A 58 36.92 -17.05 35.82
C SER A 58 36.44 -17.97 36.96
N GLY A 59 35.56 -18.94 36.61
CA GLY A 59 35.17 -20.15 37.38
C GLY A 59 33.90 -19.97 38.21
N GLY A 60 32.80 -20.74 38.12
CA GLY A 60 32.62 -22.13 37.70
C GLY A 60 32.52 -23.02 38.94
N ILE A 61 31.35 -23.64 39.23
CA ILE A 61 31.13 -25.00 39.77
C ILE A 61 29.66 -25.20 40.20
N LEU A 62 29.19 -26.42 39.89
CA LEU A 62 27.90 -27.08 40.11
C LEU A 62 27.61 -27.44 41.59
N GLY A 63 26.33 -27.66 41.91
CA GLY A 63 25.91 -28.46 43.08
C GLY A 63 24.42 -28.30 43.41
N GLY A 64 23.64 -29.36 43.25
CA GLY A 64 22.19 -29.39 43.52
C GLY A 64 21.81 -29.91 44.91
N ALA A 65 20.56 -29.66 45.31
CA ALA A 65 19.73 -30.49 46.20
C ALA A 65 18.30 -29.90 46.28
N GLN A 66 17.27 -30.76 46.22
CA GLN A 66 15.84 -30.48 46.41
C GLN A 66 15.46 -30.34 47.92
N PRO A 67 14.18 -30.38 48.31
CA PRO A 67 13.14 -29.34 48.23
C PRO A 67 12.71 -28.91 49.64
N ASN A 68 12.14 -27.71 49.82
CA ASN A 68 11.43 -27.39 51.05
C ASN A 68 10.17 -26.58 50.74
N ASP A 69 9.03 -27.20 51.06
CA ASP A 69 7.73 -26.58 51.19
C ASP A 69 7.73 -25.58 52.34
N GLN A 70 7.35 -24.32 52.06
CA GLN A 70 6.46 -23.51 52.91
C GLN A 70 6.00 -22.24 52.14
N PRO A 71 4.81 -21.70 52.47
CA PRO A 71 3.98 -20.95 51.54
C PRO A 71 4.39 -19.47 51.47
N PHE A 72 4.59 -18.96 50.26
CA PHE A 72 4.78 -17.53 50.05
C PHE A 72 3.44 -16.80 49.92
N SER A 73 3.38 -15.71 50.69
CA SER A 73 2.24 -14.86 51.03
C SER A 73 1.42 -14.31 49.86
N GLU A 74 0.12 -14.18 50.10
CA GLU A 74 -0.93 -13.48 49.33
C GLU A 74 -0.70 -11.96 49.10
N HIS A 75 0.53 -11.44 49.18
CA HIS A 75 0.81 -10.00 49.06
C HIS A 75 1.37 -9.52 47.72
N GLU A 76 1.50 -10.40 46.72
CA GLU A 76 1.93 -10.02 45.36
C GLU A 76 0.84 -10.11 44.28
N ARG A 77 -0.35 -10.64 44.61
CA ARG A 77 -1.48 -10.70 43.66
C ARG A 77 -2.43 -9.50 43.69
N THR A 78 -2.34 -8.64 44.70
CA THR A 78 -3.23 -7.47 44.87
C THR A 78 -2.67 -6.17 44.28
N ARG A 79 -1.36 -6.03 44.04
CA ARG A 79 -0.78 -4.75 43.59
C ARG A 79 -0.89 -4.44 42.09
N ASN A 80 -0.98 -5.46 41.23
CA ASN A 80 -1.20 -5.22 39.79
C ASN A 80 -2.67 -4.92 39.44
N ASN A 81 -3.62 -5.23 40.34
CA ASN A 81 -5.05 -4.92 40.17
C ASN A 81 -5.45 -3.53 40.72
N GLU A 82 -4.63 -2.91 41.58
CA GLU A 82 -4.95 -1.59 42.14
C GLU A 82 -4.55 -0.41 41.24
N MET A 83 -3.53 -0.56 40.37
CA MET A 83 -3.09 0.53 39.48
C MET A 83 -4.07 0.83 38.34
N LEU A 84 -4.93 -0.12 37.94
CA LEU A 84 -5.97 0.12 36.93
C LEU A 84 -7.28 0.69 37.51
N SER A 85 -7.41 0.82 38.84
CA SER A 85 -8.61 1.39 39.48
C SER A 85 -8.49 2.89 39.83
N GLN A 86 -7.28 3.43 39.97
CA GLN A 86 -7.08 4.84 40.34
C GLN A 86 -7.18 5.81 39.15
N SER A 87 -6.81 5.38 37.95
CA SER A 87 -6.95 6.17 36.72
C SER A 87 -8.42 6.34 36.29
N PHE A 88 -9.26 5.33 36.59
CA PHE A 88 -10.71 5.39 36.35
C PHE A 88 -11.42 6.32 37.35
N ARG A 89 -11.02 6.31 38.64
CA ARG A 89 -11.58 7.20 39.67
C ARG A 89 -11.18 8.67 39.48
N ARG A 90 -9.97 8.96 38.98
CA ARG A 90 -9.53 10.34 38.68
C ARG A 90 -10.20 10.94 37.45
N ASN A 91 -10.47 10.14 36.42
CA ASN A 91 -11.20 10.62 35.23
C ASN A 91 -12.69 10.89 35.54
N LEU A 92 -13.29 10.16 36.48
CA LEU A 92 -14.63 10.48 36.98
C LEU A 92 -14.64 11.81 37.78
N GLN A 93 -13.61 12.08 38.58
CA GLN A 93 -13.49 13.33 39.34
C GLN A 93 -13.12 14.56 38.50
N LEU A 94 -12.36 14.40 37.41
CA LEU A 94 -12.06 15.49 36.47
C LEU A 94 -13.24 15.83 35.55
N VAL A 95 -14.09 14.85 35.24
CA VAL A 95 -15.37 15.09 34.55
C VAL A 95 -16.39 15.81 35.47
N LEU A 96 -16.25 15.68 36.80
CA LEU A 96 -17.16 16.29 37.78
C LEU A 96 -16.70 17.65 38.33
N ARG A 97 -15.50 18.15 38.01
CA ARG A 97 -14.97 19.43 38.57
C ARG A 97 -14.62 20.51 37.55
N GLY A 98 -14.93 20.29 36.27
CA GLY A 98 -14.58 21.22 35.19
C GLY A 98 -15.76 21.67 34.34
N THR A 99 -16.89 22.06 34.95
CA THR A 99 -17.99 22.78 34.26
C THR A 99 -18.92 23.41 35.31
N SER A 100 -18.55 24.56 35.84
CA SER A 100 -19.52 25.54 36.36
C SER A 100 -20.13 26.34 35.19
N GLY A 101 -20.56 25.60 34.16
CA GLY A 101 -21.38 26.10 33.08
C GLY A 101 -22.71 25.38 33.19
N ARG A 102 -23.80 26.13 33.33
CA ARG A 102 -25.17 25.61 33.38
C ARG A 102 -25.32 24.45 32.39
N LEU A 103 -25.49 23.24 32.90
CA LEU A 103 -26.07 22.14 32.13
C LEU A 103 -27.49 22.60 31.77
N SER A 104 -27.65 23.24 30.63
CA SER A 104 -28.96 23.29 29.99
C SER A 104 -29.27 21.85 29.63
N LEU A 105 -30.05 21.17 30.46
CA LEU A 105 -30.83 20.03 30.01
C LEU A 105 -31.52 20.52 28.74
N SER A 106 -31.13 19.98 27.59
CA SER A 106 -31.93 20.11 26.38
C SER A 106 -33.24 19.41 26.73
N THR A 107 -34.21 20.19 27.21
CA THR A 107 -35.60 19.82 27.10
C THR A 107 -35.81 19.62 25.61
N ARG A 108 -35.80 18.36 25.17
CA ARG A 108 -36.52 18.02 23.94
C ARG A 108 -37.87 18.71 24.08
N ALA A 109 -38.22 19.57 23.14
CA ALA A 109 -39.59 20.03 23.04
C ALA A 109 -40.45 18.76 23.07
N LEU A 110 -41.37 18.67 24.02
CA LEU A 110 -42.40 17.65 24.00
C LEU A 110 -43.04 17.75 22.63
N ALA A 111 -43.09 16.62 21.91
CA ALA A 111 -43.73 16.56 20.61
C ALA A 111 -45.16 17.10 20.75
N ASN A 112 -45.66 17.79 19.73
CA ASN A 112 -47.05 18.23 19.73
C ASN A 112 -47.93 16.97 19.92
N PRO A 113 -48.87 16.95 20.89
CA PRO A 113 -49.68 15.77 21.16
C PRO A 113 -50.55 15.32 19.97
N SER A 114 -50.70 16.17 18.95
CA SER A 114 -51.39 15.87 17.70
C SER A 114 -50.60 14.96 16.74
N GLU A 115 -49.30 14.70 16.98
CA GLU A 115 -48.47 13.82 16.14
C GLU A 115 -48.32 12.39 16.71
N GLU A 116 -48.78 12.13 17.94
CA GLU A 116 -48.58 10.85 18.63
C GLU A 116 -49.64 9.78 18.31
N TYR A 117 -50.77 10.17 17.71
CA TYR A 117 -51.82 9.23 17.33
C TYR A 117 -51.72 8.85 15.85
N ALA A 118 -50.97 7.78 15.58
CA ALA A 118 -51.06 7.05 14.31
C ALA A 118 -52.06 5.90 14.46
N GLU A 119 -52.93 5.66 13.47
CA GLU A 119 -53.90 4.54 13.47
C GLU A 119 -53.23 3.16 13.65
N GLN A 120 -51.95 3.06 13.28
CA GLN A 120 -51.12 1.89 13.55
C GLN A 120 -49.91 2.27 14.43
N PRO A 121 -49.60 1.47 15.47
CA PRO A 121 -48.44 1.72 16.31
C PRO A 121 -47.15 1.53 15.51
N GLN A 122 -46.38 2.60 15.35
CA GLN A 122 -45.06 2.55 14.72
C GLN A 122 -43.99 2.30 15.80
N TYR A 123 -43.64 1.04 15.98
CA TYR A 123 -42.55 0.67 16.89
C TYR A 123 -41.18 0.94 16.23
N PRO A 124 -40.18 1.44 16.98
CA PRO A 124 -38.82 1.53 16.48
C PRO A 124 -38.25 0.12 16.24
N ALA A 125 -37.28 0.02 15.34
CA ALA A 125 -36.58 -1.24 15.09
C ALA A 125 -35.90 -1.73 16.38
N ILE A 126 -36.09 -3.02 16.71
CA ILE A 126 -35.45 -3.63 17.88
C ILE A 126 -33.96 -3.78 17.58
N GLU A 127 -33.14 -3.05 18.32
CA GLU A 127 -31.68 -3.07 18.14
C GLU A 127 -30.99 -3.93 19.20
N ASP A 128 -30.03 -4.76 18.78
CA ASP A 128 -29.10 -5.40 19.71
C ASP A 128 -28.14 -4.36 20.30
N LEU A 129 -28.17 -4.21 21.63
CA LEU A 129 -27.33 -3.27 22.38
C LEU A 129 -25.96 -3.83 22.75
N SER A 130 -25.65 -5.08 22.36
CA SER A 130 -24.34 -5.68 22.56
C SER A 130 -23.23 -4.82 21.94
N PHE A 131 -22.06 -4.83 22.57
CA PHE A 131 -20.92 -4.04 22.11
C PHE A 131 -20.55 -4.33 20.65
N ARG A 132 -20.60 -5.61 20.24
CA ARG A 132 -20.30 -6.05 18.89
C ARG A 132 -21.30 -5.48 17.89
N SER A 133 -22.60 -5.56 18.18
CA SER A 133 -23.64 -5.04 17.30
C SER A 133 -23.58 -3.52 17.19
N ARG A 134 -23.32 -2.81 18.30
CA ARG A 134 -23.08 -1.36 18.27
C ARG A 134 -21.87 -0.99 17.40
N LYS A 135 -20.74 -1.69 17.53
CA LYS A 135 -19.56 -1.46 16.70
C LYS A 135 -19.80 -1.75 15.22
N LYS A 136 -20.57 -2.80 14.91
CA LYS A 136 -20.97 -3.13 13.55
C LYS A 136 -21.88 -2.05 12.95
N ARG A 137 -22.83 -1.51 13.73
CA ARG A 137 -23.66 -0.35 13.30
C ARG A 137 -22.82 0.90 13.07
N GLU A 138 -21.94 1.27 14.00
CA GLU A 138 -21.05 2.42 13.83
C GLU A 138 -20.19 2.32 12.55
N ALA A 139 -19.70 1.11 12.24
CA ALA A 139 -18.95 0.86 11.01
C ALA A 139 -19.86 0.95 9.77
N ALA A 140 -21.04 0.33 9.79
CA ALA A 140 -22.00 0.39 8.70
C ALA A 140 -22.46 1.82 8.41
N GLU A 141 -22.74 2.63 9.44
CA GLU A 141 -23.05 4.06 9.31
C GLU A 141 -21.90 4.84 8.66
N TRP A 142 -20.64 4.51 8.99
CA TRP A 142 -19.50 5.14 8.33
C TRP A 142 -19.35 4.72 6.86
N HIS A 143 -19.57 3.44 6.55
CA HIS A 143 -19.53 2.94 5.18
C HIS A 143 -20.62 3.59 4.32
N GLU A 144 -21.84 3.69 4.87
CA GLU A 144 -22.96 4.34 4.20
C GLU A 144 -22.72 5.85 4.02
N ARG A 145 -22.09 6.52 5.01
CA ARG A 145 -21.64 7.91 4.84
C ARG A 145 -20.66 8.04 3.67
N ILE A 146 -19.69 7.14 3.53
CA ILE A 146 -18.77 7.14 2.37
C ILE A 146 -19.53 6.89 1.07
N ARG A 147 -20.51 5.98 1.08
CA ARG A 147 -21.36 5.71 -0.10
C ARG A 147 -22.10 6.96 -0.57
N GLN A 148 -22.66 7.75 0.34
CA GLN A 148 -23.50 8.92 0.05
C GLN A 148 -22.73 10.17 -0.41
N LEU A 149 -21.41 10.22 -0.26
CA LEU A 149 -20.62 11.37 -0.72
C LEU A 149 -20.69 11.53 -2.24
N SER A 150 -20.70 12.77 -2.71
CA SER A 150 -20.94 13.10 -4.11
C SER A 150 -19.76 12.76 -5.01
N THR A 151 -18.56 13.25 -4.66
CA THR A 151 -17.38 13.16 -5.54
C THR A 151 -16.42 12.04 -5.13
N VAL A 152 -15.61 11.59 -6.09
CA VAL A 152 -14.55 10.58 -5.88
C VAL A 152 -13.58 11.01 -4.78
N GLU A 153 -13.12 12.26 -4.86
CA GLU A 153 -12.11 12.80 -3.95
C GLU A 153 -12.66 12.95 -2.54
N GLU A 154 -13.92 13.34 -2.37
CA GLU A 154 -14.58 13.39 -1.07
C GLU A 154 -14.64 12.01 -0.41
N LYS A 155 -14.94 10.96 -1.19
CA LYS A 155 -14.95 9.57 -0.71
C LYS A 155 -13.57 9.12 -0.22
N LEU A 156 -12.54 9.31 -1.05
CA LEU A 156 -11.17 8.95 -0.70
C LEU A 156 -10.64 9.78 0.50
N PHE A 157 -11.11 11.03 0.62
CA PHE A 157 -10.80 11.89 1.76
C PHE A 157 -11.45 11.40 3.05
N GLU A 158 -12.73 11.01 3.02
CA GLU A 158 -13.47 10.54 4.20
C GLU A 158 -12.85 9.27 4.80
N ILE A 159 -12.22 8.40 3.99
CA ILE A 159 -11.45 7.26 4.49
C ILE A 159 -10.32 7.73 5.43
N ASN A 160 -9.71 8.89 5.17
CA ASN A 160 -8.62 9.45 5.97
C ASN A 160 -9.09 10.35 7.13
N MET A 161 -10.34 10.80 7.13
CA MET A 161 -10.89 11.72 8.14
C MET A 161 -10.67 11.29 9.60
N PRO A 162 -10.86 10.01 9.97
CA PRO A 162 -10.70 9.57 11.36
C PRO A 162 -9.26 9.61 11.88
N LYS A 163 -8.26 9.75 10.99
CA LYS A 163 -6.85 9.58 11.31
C LYS A 163 -5.98 10.70 10.75
N TYR A 164 -5.68 11.69 11.58
CA TYR A 164 -4.82 12.82 11.22
C TYR A 164 -3.44 12.40 10.69
N TYR A 165 -2.82 11.42 11.35
CA TYR A 165 -1.52 10.85 10.98
C TYR A 165 -1.62 9.67 10.00
N GLY A 166 -2.81 9.41 9.43
CA GLY A 166 -3.05 8.23 8.62
C GLY A 166 -3.13 6.92 9.42
N TYR A 167 -2.97 5.80 8.72
CA TYR A 167 -3.05 4.45 9.25
C TYR A 167 -1.66 3.85 9.40
N LYS A 168 -1.49 3.00 10.42
CA LYS A 168 -0.36 2.06 10.46
C LYS A 168 -0.64 0.96 9.44
N ALA A 169 -0.11 1.11 8.23
CA ALA A 169 -0.36 0.24 7.09
C ALA A 169 0.83 -0.68 6.81
N HIS A 170 0.57 -1.91 6.38
CA HIS A 170 1.56 -2.81 5.83
C HIS A 170 1.89 -2.35 4.41
N LEU A 171 3.16 -2.01 4.18
CA LEU A 171 3.63 -1.56 2.88
C LEU A 171 4.04 -2.74 2.03
N ILE A 172 3.35 -2.89 0.90
CA ILE A 172 3.69 -3.81 -0.18
C ILE A 172 4.23 -2.97 -1.33
N THR A 173 5.44 -3.28 -1.78
CA THR A 173 6.11 -2.58 -2.89
C THR A 173 6.48 -3.56 -3.99
N ASP A 174 6.62 -3.06 -5.20
CA ASP A 174 7.12 -3.80 -6.37
C ASP A 174 8.58 -4.29 -6.23
N GLN A 175 9.34 -3.70 -5.31
CA GLN A 175 10.75 -4.05 -5.06
C GLN A 175 10.96 -5.26 -4.15
N LYS A 176 9.96 -5.71 -3.38
CA LYS A 176 10.16 -6.75 -2.36
C LYS A 176 8.98 -7.72 -2.27
N PHE A 177 9.25 -8.95 -2.70
CA PHE A 177 8.37 -10.11 -2.53
C PHE A 177 9.08 -11.17 -1.70
N PRO A 178 8.74 -11.33 -0.42
CA PRO A 178 9.30 -12.37 0.44
C PRO A 178 9.03 -13.80 -0.07
N TYR A 179 9.67 -14.77 0.55
CA TYR A 179 9.41 -16.19 0.31
C TYR A 179 7.99 -16.58 0.73
N ASN A 180 7.36 -17.50 0.01
CA ASN A 180 6.02 -18.04 0.31
C ASN A 180 4.95 -16.93 0.48
N VAL A 181 5.00 -15.93 -0.39
CA VAL A 181 4.12 -14.76 -0.33
C VAL A 181 2.81 -14.95 -1.11
N LEU A 182 2.76 -15.93 -2.03
CA LEU A 182 1.60 -16.18 -2.87
C LEU A 182 0.30 -16.45 -2.07
N PRO A 183 0.29 -17.26 -0.99
CA PRO A 183 -0.91 -17.45 -0.18
C PRO A 183 -1.42 -16.14 0.45
N LEU A 184 -0.51 -15.25 0.87
CA LEU A 184 -0.90 -13.93 1.35
C LEU A 184 -1.50 -13.09 0.21
N ALA A 185 -0.91 -13.11 -0.98
CA ALA A 185 -1.44 -12.36 -2.13
C ALA A 185 -2.85 -12.79 -2.49
N GLN A 186 -3.09 -14.10 -2.59
CA GLN A 186 -4.42 -14.66 -2.87
C GLN A 186 -5.42 -14.36 -1.75
N TYR A 187 -5.05 -14.54 -0.48
CA TYR A 187 -5.94 -14.23 0.65
C TYR A 187 -6.24 -12.74 0.78
N ALA A 188 -5.20 -11.90 0.73
CA ALA A 188 -5.31 -10.45 0.96
C ALA A 188 -6.07 -9.70 -0.14
N THR A 189 -6.22 -10.31 -1.31
CA THR A 189 -6.97 -9.78 -2.46
C THR A 189 -8.17 -10.65 -2.84
N ARG A 190 -8.41 -11.75 -2.12
CA ARG A 190 -9.42 -12.79 -2.42
C ARG A 190 -9.37 -13.22 -3.89
N THR A 191 -8.18 -13.56 -4.37
CA THR A 191 -7.92 -13.91 -5.77
C THR A 191 -7.67 -15.39 -5.93
N TYR A 192 -8.35 -16.02 -6.89
CA TYR A 192 -8.02 -17.33 -7.42
C TYR A 192 -7.02 -17.18 -8.57
N LEU A 193 -5.93 -17.95 -8.53
CA LEU A 193 -4.92 -17.98 -9.58
C LEU A 193 -5.11 -19.24 -10.43
N GLU A 194 -5.21 -19.07 -11.74
CA GLU A 194 -5.19 -20.14 -12.72
C GLU A 194 -3.91 -20.04 -13.56
N GLU A 195 -3.20 -21.16 -13.70
CA GLU A 195 -2.07 -21.24 -14.63
C GLU A 195 -2.63 -21.34 -16.05
N ASN A 196 -2.10 -20.52 -16.97
CA ASN A 196 -2.53 -20.27 -18.36
C ASN A 196 -3.42 -19.03 -18.55
N LEU A 197 -3.29 -18.40 -19.72
CA LEU A 197 -4.11 -17.26 -20.12
C LEU A 197 -5.57 -17.67 -20.41
N PRO A 198 -6.53 -16.74 -20.26
CA PRO A 198 -7.94 -16.98 -20.56
C PRO A 198 -8.18 -17.46 -22.00
N GLU A 199 -9.26 -18.22 -22.20
CA GLU A 199 -9.66 -18.71 -23.53
C GLU A 199 -9.95 -17.58 -24.53
N THR A 200 -10.22 -16.36 -24.06
CA THR A 200 -10.40 -15.17 -24.91
C THR A 200 -9.19 -14.94 -25.82
N TYR A 201 -7.98 -15.25 -25.35
CA TYR A 201 -6.75 -15.06 -26.13
C TYR A 201 -6.55 -16.12 -27.20
N ARG A 202 -7.09 -17.33 -27.04
CA ARG A 202 -7.04 -18.38 -28.09
C ARG A 202 -7.75 -17.93 -29.37
N LYS A 203 -8.83 -17.16 -29.23
CA LYS A 203 -9.58 -16.60 -30.38
C LYS A 203 -8.78 -15.55 -31.14
N LEU A 204 -7.82 -14.90 -30.50
CA LEU A 204 -6.99 -13.83 -31.10
C LEU A 204 -5.71 -14.39 -31.75
N GLU A 205 -5.36 -15.65 -31.47
CA GLU A 205 -4.06 -16.22 -31.82
C GLU A 205 -3.78 -16.22 -33.34
N GLU A 206 -4.77 -16.58 -34.17
CA GLU A 206 -4.60 -16.60 -35.63
C GLU A 206 -4.34 -15.20 -36.20
N SER A 207 -5.07 -14.20 -35.70
CA SER A 207 -4.91 -12.80 -36.11
C SER A 207 -3.60 -12.22 -35.58
N ALA A 208 -3.16 -12.63 -34.39
CA ALA A 208 -1.87 -12.25 -33.81
C ALA A 208 -0.70 -12.80 -34.64
N LYS A 209 -0.78 -14.05 -35.14
CA LYS A 209 0.25 -14.64 -36.03
C LYS A 209 0.43 -13.85 -37.32
N GLN A 210 -0.67 -13.50 -37.98
CA GLN A 210 -0.61 -12.69 -39.21
C GLN A 210 0.01 -11.31 -39.00
N LEU A 211 -0.22 -10.71 -37.82
CA LEU A 211 0.39 -9.43 -37.47
C LEU A 211 1.85 -9.58 -37.11
N LEU A 212 2.21 -10.62 -36.38
CA LEU A 212 3.59 -10.92 -36.04
C LEU A 212 4.44 -11.01 -37.31
N ASP A 213 3.99 -11.73 -38.34
CA ASP A 213 4.70 -11.84 -39.62
C ASP A 213 4.93 -10.47 -40.30
N GLN A 214 4.04 -9.49 -40.07
CA GLN A 214 4.15 -8.14 -40.62
C GLN A 214 5.15 -7.27 -39.85
N VAL A 215 5.17 -7.35 -38.52
CA VAL A 215 6.00 -6.49 -37.65
C VAL A 215 7.28 -7.14 -37.15
N ARG A 216 7.51 -8.43 -37.46
CA ARG A 216 8.63 -9.23 -36.94
C ARG A 216 9.98 -8.55 -37.13
N GLY A 217 10.26 -8.07 -38.35
CA GLY A 217 11.53 -7.41 -38.66
C GLY A 217 11.76 -6.16 -37.81
N GLU A 218 10.73 -5.31 -37.68
CA GLU A 218 10.81 -4.09 -36.87
C GLU A 218 11.00 -4.40 -35.37
N LEU A 219 10.35 -5.45 -34.86
CA LEU A 219 10.51 -5.87 -33.46
C LEU A 219 11.91 -6.42 -33.20
N GLU A 220 12.45 -7.23 -34.11
CA GLU A 220 13.82 -7.75 -34.02
C GLU A 220 14.85 -6.61 -34.05
N ASP A 221 14.67 -5.64 -34.95
CA ASP A 221 15.52 -4.46 -35.06
C ASP A 221 15.52 -3.62 -33.77
N VAL A 222 14.36 -3.42 -33.14
CA VAL A 222 14.26 -2.67 -31.88
C VAL A 222 14.97 -3.39 -30.74
N VAL A 223 14.75 -4.70 -30.60
CA VAL A 223 15.41 -5.52 -29.57
C VAL A 223 16.94 -5.44 -29.75
N GLY A 224 17.42 -5.64 -30.98
CA GLY A 224 18.84 -5.54 -31.31
C GLY A 224 19.43 -4.15 -31.05
N PHE A 225 18.71 -3.10 -31.45
CA PHE A 225 19.14 -1.71 -31.32
C PHE A 225 19.25 -1.26 -29.86
N GLU A 226 18.22 -1.50 -29.04
CA GLU A 226 18.22 -1.01 -27.65
C GLU A 226 19.26 -1.75 -26.79
N LEU A 227 19.40 -3.06 -26.98
CA LEU A 227 20.36 -3.88 -26.22
C LEU A 227 21.82 -3.56 -26.59
N THR A 228 22.11 -3.33 -27.89
CA THR A 228 23.46 -2.93 -28.33
C THR A 228 23.75 -1.46 -28.04
N GLY A 229 22.77 -0.58 -28.25
CA GLY A 229 22.86 0.85 -27.96
C GLY A 229 23.19 1.10 -26.49
N TYR A 230 22.52 0.39 -25.58
CA TYR A 230 22.85 0.45 -24.16
C TYR A 230 24.28 -0.01 -23.86
N SER A 231 24.69 -1.17 -24.40
CA SER A 231 26.03 -1.71 -24.19
C SER A 231 27.13 -0.71 -24.59
N ARG A 232 26.87 0.11 -25.62
CA ARG A 232 27.77 1.17 -26.09
C ARG A 232 27.71 2.45 -25.23
N SER A 233 26.53 2.88 -24.79
CA SER A 233 26.35 4.15 -24.07
C SER A 233 26.60 4.06 -22.56
N PHE A 234 26.31 2.93 -21.94
CA PHE A 234 26.31 2.78 -20.48
C PHE A 234 27.10 1.57 -19.97
N GLY A 235 27.64 0.73 -20.87
CA GLY A 235 28.39 -0.48 -20.51
C GLY A 235 29.61 -0.22 -19.60
N SER A 236 30.19 0.98 -19.65
CA SER A 236 31.36 1.38 -18.86
C SER A 236 31.04 2.16 -17.58
N ASN A 237 29.78 2.47 -17.30
CA ASN A 237 29.42 3.29 -16.13
C ASN A 237 29.42 2.40 -14.86
N GLU A 238 30.54 2.40 -14.13
CA GLU A 238 30.72 1.64 -12.89
C GLU A 238 29.86 2.15 -11.72
N GLU A 239 29.34 3.38 -11.83
CA GLU A 239 28.53 4.01 -10.77
C GLU A 239 27.11 3.44 -10.65
N LEU A 240 26.56 2.83 -11.71
CA LEU A 240 25.20 2.30 -11.73
C LEU A 240 25.16 0.86 -11.20
N SER A 241 24.20 0.57 -10.30
CA SER A 241 23.98 -0.80 -9.81
C SER A 241 23.44 -1.71 -10.93
N PRO A 242 23.68 -3.04 -10.88
CA PRO A 242 23.16 -3.97 -11.88
C PRO A 242 21.64 -3.91 -12.08
N VAL A 243 20.91 -3.60 -11.00
CA VAL A 243 19.46 -3.43 -11.01
C VAL A 243 19.08 -2.18 -11.80
N GLU A 244 19.67 -1.02 -11.49
CA GLU A 244 19.39 0.22 -12.21
C GLU A 244 19.76 0.11 -13.70
N LYS A 245 20.83 -0.63 -14.01
CA LYS A 245 21.24 -0.93 -15.39
C LYS A 245 20.15 -1.69 -16.15
N GLU A 246 19.63 -2.78 -15.57
CA GLU A 246 18.52 -3.54 -16.14
C GLU A 246 17.25 -2.69 -16.30
N GLU A 247 16.91 -1.89 -15.29
CA GLU A 247 15.70 -1.06 -15.32
C GLU A 247 15.75 -0.02 -16.44
N ILE A 248 16.89 0.62 -16.68
CA ILE A 248 17.07 1.60 -17.77
C ILE A 248 16.95 0.91 -19.14
N VAL A 249 17.63 -0.22 -19.34
CA VAL A 249 17.55 -1.00 -20.60
C VAL A 249 16.12 -1.41 -20.89
N THR A 250 15.46 -1.97 -19.88
CA THR A 250 14.09 -2.47 -20.01
C THR A 250 13.13 -1.34 -20.32
N ALA A 251 13.26 -0.19 -19.67
CA ALA A 251 12.41 0.97 -19.94
C ALA A 251 12.55 1.47 -21.38
N SER A 252 13.77 1.56 -21.91
CA SER A 252 14.00 1.95 -23.31
C SER A 252 13.45 0.91 -24.29
N LEU A 253 13.72 -0.37 -24.03
CA LEU A 253 13.19 -1.48 -24.84
C LEU A 253 11.66 -1.46 -24.90
N LEU A 254 11.00 -1.32 -23.74
CA LEU A 254 9.53 -1.25 -23.67
C LEU A 254 8.96 -0.04 -24.42
N THR A 255 9.65 1.10 -24.36
CA THR A 255 9.25 2.30 -25.11
C THR A 255 9.34 2.06 -26.63
N GLY A 256 10.43 1.44 -27.08
CA GLY A 256 10.63 1.06 -28.48
C GLY A 256 9.59 0.06 -28.96
N LEU A 257 9.37 -1.02 -28.20
CA LEU A 257 8.39 -2.07 -28.52
C LEU A 257 6.96 -1.49 -28.57
N ASN A 258 6.57 -0.70 -27.57
CA ASN A 258 5.26 -0.05 -27.55
C ASN A 258 5.03 0.82 -28.79
N ARG A 259 6.04 1.60 -29.19
CA ARG A 259 5.97 2.45 -30.39
C ARG A 259 5.77 1.62 -31.66
N VAL A 260 6.52 0.53 -31.84
CA VAL A 260 6.39 -0.36 -33.01
C VAL A 260 5.01 -1.01 -33.04
N LEU A 261 4.57 -1.54 -31.90
CA LEU A 261 3.28 -2.21 -31.76
C LEU A 261 2.11 -1.27 -32.08
N ILE A 262 2.07 -0.08 -31.49
CA ILE A 262 1.01 0.91 -31.77
C ILE A 262 1.03 1.31 -33.25
N ASN A 263 2.20 1.62 -33.83
CA ASN A 263 2.28 2.05 -35.22
C ASN A 263 1.89 0.93 -36.20
N GLY A 264 2.34 -0.30 -35.96
CA GLY A 264 2.05 -1.46 -36.80
C GLY A 264 0.58 -1.88 -36.75
N MET A 265 -0.08 -1.73 -35.59
CA MET A 265 -1.44 -2.23 -35.37
C MET A 265 -2.54 -1.17 -35.45
N SER A 266 -2.20 0.12 -35.33
CA SER A 266 -3.14 1.27 -35.35
C SER A 266 -4.10 1.30 -36.55
N LYS A 267 -3.68 0.76 -37.70
CA LYS A 267 -4.49 0.70 -38.92
C LYS A 267 -5.64 -0.31 -38.82
N LYS A 268 -5.44 -1.43 -38.12
CA LYS A 268 -6.46 -2.48 -37.95
C LYS A 268 -7.27 -2.26 -36.67
N PHE A 269 -6.62 -1.77 -35.61
CA PHE A 269 -7.22 -1.58 -34.29
C PHE A 269 -7.30 -0.09 -33.95
N THR A 270 -8.48 0.48 -34.16
CA THR A 270 -8.69 1.92 -33.97
C THR A 270 -8.55 2.35 -32.51
N HIS A 271 -8.84 1.46 -31.56
CA HIS A 271 -8.70 1.75 -30.12
C HIS A 271 -7.27 2.09 -29.71
N LEU A 272 -6.26 1.60 -30.46
CA LEU A 272 -4.85 1.89 -30.19
C LEU A 272 -4.49 3.37 -30.45
N ASN A 273 -5.24 4.06 -31.31
CA ASN A 273 -5.04 5.50 -31.58
C ASN A 273 -5.58 6.38 -30.45
N GLU A 274 -6.52 5.85 -29.67
CA GLU A 274 -7.14 6.53 -28.52
C GLU A 274 -6.46 6.16 -27.19
N LEU A 275 -5.32 5.45 -27.24
CA LEU A 275 -4.58 5.09 -26.04
C LEU A 275 -3.76 6.26 -25.50
N GLU A 276 -3.77 6.38 -24.18
CA GLU A 276 -2.84 7.22 -23.45
C GLU A 276 -1.72 6.35 -22.86
N THR A 277 -0.48 6.78 -23.08
CA THR A 277 0.72 6.06 -22.64
C THR A 277 1.38 6.83 -21.50
N ASP A 278 1.39 6.25 -20.30
CA ASP A 278 2.06 6.83 -19.14
C ASP A 278 3.39 6.12 -18.86
N PHE A 279 4.44 6.92 -18.65
CA PHE A 279 5.76 6.44 -18.24
C PHE A 279 5.96 6.63 -16.73
N ASP A 280 6.42 5.58 -16.06
CA ASP A 280 6.58 5.53 -14.59
C ASP A 280 5.38 6.03 -13.77
N PRO A 281 4.12 5.65 -14.10
CA PRO A 281 2.96 6.13 -13.37
C PRO A 281 2.94 5.60 -11.94
N ARG A 282 2.28 6.33 -11.05
CA ARG A 282 2.13 5.97 -9.64
C ARG A 282 0.90 5.11 -9.43
N HIS A 283 1.09 3.80 -9.26
CA HIS A 283 0.01 2.86 -8.93
C HIS A 283 -0.02 2.62 -7.42
N GLU A 284 -0.99 3.22 -6.73
CA GLU A 284 -1.19 3.03 -5.30
C GLU A 284 -2.61 2.57 -5.01
N ALA A 285 -2.75 1.68 -4.03
CA ALA A 285 -4.05 1.25 -3.55
C ALA A 285 -4.02 0.95 -2.06
N PHE A 286 -5.05 1.41 -1.36
CA PHE A 286 -5.25 1.14 0.06
C PHE A 286 -6.50 0.30 0.29
N TRP A 287 -6.39 -0.73 1.13
CA TRP A 287 -7.57 -1.48 1.58
C TRP A 287 -7.48 -2.03 3.00
N PHE A 288 -8.64 -2.39 3.53
CA PHE A 288 -8.80 -3.06 4.81
C PHE A 288 -8.91 -4.56 4.56
N LEU A 289 -8.10 -5.34 5.27
CA LEU A 289 -8.10 -6.80 5.24
C LEU A 289 -8.53 -7.36 6.60
N GLY A 290 -9.68 -8.01 6.61
CA GLY A 290 -10.30 -8.65 7.77
C GLY A 290 -9.73 -10.03 8.09
N GLY A 291 -10.35 -10.70 9.07
CA GLY A 291 -10.07 -12.10 9.42
C GLY A 291 -8.75 -12.40 10.15
N ILE A 292 -7.81 -11.44 10.25
CA ILE A 292 -6.51 -11.65 10.92
C ILE A 292 -6.61 -11.36 12.43
N PRO A 293 -6.20 -12.29 13.31
CA PRO A 293 -6.25 -12.13 14.74
C PRO A 293 -5.36 -10.97 15.25
N PRO A 294 -5.68 -10.42 16.44
CA PRO A 294 -4.92 -9.33 17.03
C PRO A 294 -3.51 -9.74 17.48
N PRO A 295 -2.50 -8.84 17.38
CA PRO A 295 -1.17 -9.10 17.95
C PRO A 295 -1.27 -9.21 19.47
N ALA A 296 -0.26 -9.84 20.08
CA ALA A 296 -0.21 -10.09 21.52
C ALA A 296 -0.46 -8.83 22.37
N LEU A 297 0.11 -7.69 21.97
CA LEU A 297 -0.08 -6.41 22.67
C LEU A 297 -1.56 -5.99 22.69
N VAL A 298 -2.27 -6.08 21.56
CA VAL A 298 -3.69 -5.73 21.47
C VAL A 298 -4.54 -6.71 22.28
N LYS A 299 -4.20 -8.01 22.23
CA LYS A 299 -4.84 -9.04 23.07
C LYS A 299 -4.70 -8.72 24.56
N ASN A 300 -3.50 -8.34 25.00
CA ASN A 300 -3.21 -8.01 26.40
C ASN A 300 -3.96 -6.75 26.85
N ILE A 301 -4.01 -5.71 26.00
CA ILE A 301 -4.78 -4.49 26.27
C ILE A 301 -6.27 -4.82 26.44
N LYS A 302 -6.84 -5.63 25.54
CA LYS A 302 -8.24 -6.05 25.64
C LYS A 302 -8.50 -6.90 26.89
N LYS A 303 -7.60 -7.82 27.23
CA LYS A 303 -7.71 -8.66 28.45
C LYS A 303 -7.63 -7.85 29.75
N GLY A 304 -6.95 -6.70 29.73
CA GLY A 304 -6.88 -5.78 30.86
C GLY A 304 -8.23 -5.11 31.18
N VAL A 305 -9.20 -5.15 30.27
CA VAL A 305 -10.54 -4.58 30.45
C VAL A 305 -11.56 -5.71 30.56
N GLU A 306 -12.22 -5.82 31.72
CA GLU A 306 -13.03 -6.99 32.08
C GLU A 306 -14.11 -7.34 31.06
N TRP A 307 -14.88 -6.35 30.60
CA TRP A 307 -15.91 -6.53 29.58
C TRP A 307 -15.35 -6.78 28.17
N GLN A 308 -14.07 -6.53 27.92
CA GLN A 308 -13.40 -6.81 26.63
C GLN A 308 -12.69 -8.16 26.59
N LYS A 309 -12.49 -8.83 27.74
CA LYS A 309 -11.83 -10.14 27.83
C LYS A 309 -12.41 -11.17 26.84
N PRO A 310 -13.75 -11.32 26.68
CA PRO A 310 -14.32 -12.27 25.73
C PRO A 310 -13.93 -11.98 24.28
N TYR A 311 -13.74 -10.70 23.95
CA TYR A 311 -13.47 -10.19 22.60
C TYR A 311 -11.96 -10.00 22.32
N ALA A 312 -11.10 -10.51 23.21
CA ALA A 312 -9.65 -10.33 23.11
C ALA A 312 -9.09 -10.93 21.83
N ASN A 313 -9.66 -12.05 21.37
CA ASN A 313 -9.22 -12.77 20.17
C ASN A 313 -9.92 -12.31 18.89
N ASP A 314 -10.91 -11.42 18.98
CA ASP A 314 -11.65 -10.94 17.81
C ASP A 314 -10.70 -10.34 16.77
N PRO A 315 -10.78 -10.80 15.51
CA PRO A 315 -10.00 -10.26 14.41
C PRO A 315 -10.13 -8.75 14.30
N TYR A 316 -9.09 -8.11 13.77
CA TYR A 316 -9.14 -6.70 13.43
C TYR A 316 -8.50 -6.45 12.07
N ASP A 317 -9.04 -5.44 11.38
CA ASP A 317 -8.62 -5.14 10.02
C ASP A 317 -7.14 -4.72 9.99
N ARG A 318 -6.36 -5.43 9.19
CA ARG A 318 -5.06 -4.96 8.72
C ARG A 318 -5.27 -3.93 7.63
N LYS A 319 -4.42 -2.90 7.64
CA LYS A 319 -4.45 -1.84 6.65
C LYS A 319 -3.33 -2.17 5.68
N ILE A 320 -3.66 -2.44 4.43
CA ILE A 320 -2.69 -2.77 3.42
C ILE A 320 -2.58 -1.58 2.48
N GLN A 321 -1.34 -1.21 2.16
CA GLN A 321 -1.04 -0.18 1.18
C GLN A 321 -0.07 -0.78 0.16
N TYR A 322 -0.50 -0.83 -1.09
CA TYR A 322 0.36 -1.14 -2.22
C TYR A 322 0.93 0.16 -2.79
N VAL A 323 2.22 0.14 -3.13
CA VAL A 323 2.92 1.22 -3.84
C VAL A 323 3.74 0.59 -4.95
N GLY A 324 3.26 0.72 -6.18
CA GLY A 324 3.93 0.25 -7.39
C GLY A 324 4.27 1.39 -8.33
N LYS A 325 5.31 1.17 -9.11
CA LYS A 325 5.78 2.05 -10.17
C LYS A 325 6.05 1.17 -11.40
N PRO A 326 5.05 0.81 -12.22
CA PRO A 326 5.32 0.15 -13.50
C PRO A 326 6.22 1.02 -14.40
N TYR A 327 6.90 0.41 -15.37
CA TYR A 327 7.62 1.15 -16.42
C TYR A 327 6.65 1.93 -17.31
N LEU A 328 5.57 1.27 -17.70
CA LEU A 328 4.62 1.74 -18.69
C LEU A 328 3.20 1.32 -18.29
N ALA A 329 2.23 2.21 -18.43
CA ALA A 329 0.82 1.86 -18.39
C ALA A 329 0.08 2.44 -19.59
N LEU A 330 -0.69 1.59 -20.26
CA LEU A 330 -1.56 1.98 -21.36
C LEU A 330 -2.98 2.12 -20.83
N ARG A 331 -3.58 3.28 -21.06
CA ARG A 331 -4.95 3.60 -20.63
C ARG A 331 -5.85 3.87 -21.82
N HIS A 332 -7.13 3.60 -21.64
CA HIS A 332 -8.18 3.81 -22.62
C HIS A 332 -9.43 4.40 -21.96
N LYS A 333 -10.30 5.00 -22.78
CA LYS A 333 -11.56 5.61 -22.34
C LYS A 333 -12.62 4.59 -21.92
N HIS A 334 -12.53 3.38 -22.46
CA HIS A 334 -13.47 2.29 -22.22
C HIS A 334 -12.80 1.12 -21.50
N PRO A 335 -13.52 0.41 -20.62
CA PRO A 335 -12.98 -0.76 -19.93
C PRO A 335 -12.83 -1.95 -20.87
N LEU A 336 -11.94 -2.86 -20.50
CA LEU A 336 -11.90 -4.19 -21.10
C LEU A 336 -13.14 -5.01 -20.72
N ASP A 337 -13.47 -5.96 -21.59
CA ASP A 337 -14.49 -6.96 -21.32
C ASP A 337 -14.05 -7.93 -20.22
N ALA A 338 -15.03 -8.57 -19.58
CA ALA A 338 -14.76 -9.62 -18.60
C ALA A 338 -14.09 -10.82 -19.30
N PHE A 339 -13.01 -11.34 -18.72
CA PHE A 339 -12.36 -12.55 -19.24
C PHE A 339 -13.23 -13.78 -18.98
N ALA A 340 -13.84 -13.85 -17.80
CA ALA A 340 -14.84 -14.85 -17.46
C ALA A 340 -16.26 -14.28 -17.68
N GLN A 341 -17.12 -15.05 -18.34
CA GLN A 341 -18.50 -14.64 -18.69
C GLN A 341 -19.45 -14.59 -17.48
N ASN A 342 -19.00 -15.04 -16.31
CA ASN A 342 -19.84 -15.09 -15.12
C ASN A 342 -20.15 -13.68 -14.63
N ALA A 343 -21.44 -13.36 -14.50
CA ALA A 343 -21.86 -12.13 -13.84
C ALA A 343 -21.35 -12.10 -12.40
N VAL A 344 -21.00 -10.90 -11.91
CA VAL A 344 -20.44 -10.71 -10.56
C VAL A 344 -21.35 -11.29 -9.47
N ASP A 345 -22.67 -11.17 -9.65
CA ASP A 345 -23.67 -11.70 -8.71
C ASP A 345 -23.74 -13.24 -8.68
N ASN A 346 -23.24 -13.89 -9.72
CA ASN A 346 -23.20 -15.34 -9.86
C ASN A 346 -21.86 -15.94 -9.41
N LEU A 347 -20.91 -15.18 -8.89
CA LEU A 347 -19.67 -15.77 -8.39
C LEU A 347 -19.83 -16.23 -6.95
N ASP A 348 -19.56 -17.51 -6.72
CA ASP A 348 -19.57 -18.08 -5.37
C ASP A 348 -18.44 -19.11 -5.25
N VAL A 349 -17.45 -18.79 -4.41
CA VAL A 349 -16.29 -19.66 -4.13
C VAL A 349 -16.71 -21.10 -3.83
N LYS A 350 -17.80 -21.32 -3.08
CA LYS A 350 -18.27 -22.66 -2.71
C LYS A 350 -18.94 -23.39 -3.88
N ARG A 351 -19.74 -22.68 -4.67
CA ARG A 351 -20.45 -23.25 -5.82
C ARG A 351 -19.51 -23.57 -6.96
N ASP A 352 -18.54 -22.70 -7.18
CA ASP A 352 -17.59 -22.79 -8.30
C ASP A 352 -16.42 -23.75 -7.98
N GLY A 353 -16.39 -24.34 -6.78
CA GLY A 353 -15.36 -25.30 -6.36
C GLY A 353 -13.97 -24.69 -6.21
N VAL A 354 -13.90 -23.37 -6.02
CA VAL A 354 -12.66 -22.60 -6.00
C VAL A 354 -12.05 -22.66 -4.60
N ILE A 355 -10.74 -22.90 -4.52
CA ILE A 355 -9.99 -22.94 -3.27
C ILE A 355 -9.02 -21.76 -3.23
N ILE A 356 -9.29 -20.80 -2.33
CA ILE A 356 -8.39 -19.69 -2.03
C ILE A 356 -7.64 -20.04 -0.74
N PRO A 357 -6.28 -20.03 -0.74
CA PRO A 357 -5.52 -20.30 0.46
C PRO A 357 -5.87 -19.37 1.61
N GLU A 358 -5.99 -19.92 2.81
CA GLU A 358 -6.26 -19.14 4.01
C GLU A 358 -4.93 -18.64 4.62
N PHE A 359 -4.81 -17.31 4.78
CA PHE A 359 -3.63 -16.70 5.39
C PHE A 359 -4.05 -15.73 6.51
N ARG A 360 -4.29 -16.27 7.71
CA ARG A 360 -4.64 -15.47 8.91
C ARG A 360 -3.42 -15.01 9.71
N PHE A 361 -2.26 -14.85 9.09
CA PHE A 361 -1.08 -14.31 9.75
C PHE A 361 -0.88 -12.83 9.42
N ASP A 362 -0.24 -12.11 10.33
CA ASP A 362 0.11 -10.72 10.11
C ASP A 362 1.20 -10.62 9.02
N PRO A 363 1.08 -9.76 7.98
CA PRO A 363 2.09 -9.67 6.91
C PRO A 363 3.53 -9.42 7.41
N ILE A 364 3.70 -8.90 8.63
CA ILE A 364 5.01 -8.77 9.28
C ILE A 364 5.73 -10.12 9.42
N THR A 365 5.01 -11.25 9.53
CA THR A 365 5.61 -12.58 9.64
C THR A 365 6.36 -12.99 8.38
N LEU A 366 5.98 -12.43 7.21
CA LEU A 366 6.70 -12.60 5.94
C LEU A 366 7.81 -11.54 5.76
N GLY A 367 7.99 -10.62 6.71
CA GLY A 367 9.01 -9.58 6.63
C GLY A 367 8.57 -8.30 5.92
N TYR A 368 7.26 -8.08 5.75
CA TYR A 368 6.72 -6.77 5.39
C TYR A 368 6.87 -5.78 6.55
N ARG A 369 7.03 -4.50 6.20
CA ARG A 369 7.16 -3.41 7.17
C ARG A 369 5.84 -2.67 7.32
N THR A 370 5.62 -2.11 8.51
CA THR A 370 4.51 -1.19 8.74
C THR A 370 5.01 0.23 8.76
N GLU A 371 4.31 1.14 8.09
CA GLU A 371 4.56 2.58 8.12
C GLU A 371 3.27 3.32 8.48
N GLN A 372 3.42 4.47 9.10
CA GLN A 372 2.33 5.38 9.42
C GLN A 372 2.10 6.29 8.19
N ARG A 373 1.03 6.05 7.43
CA ARG A 373 0.79 6.72 6.13
C ARG A 373 -0.71 6.95 5.90
N HIS A 374 -1.08 7.99 5.14
CA HIS A 374 -2.47 8.17 4.71
C HIS A 374 -2.88 7.07 3.75
N ALA A 375 -4.16 6.70 3.78
CA ALA A 375 -4.75 5.78 2.83
C ALA A 375 -4.80 6.45 1.46
N THR A 376 -3.93 6.04 0.55
CA THR A 376 -3.83 6.62 -0.78
C THR A 376 -4.13 5.59 -1.86
N THR A 377 -5.03 5.96 -2.77
CA THR A 377 -5.44 5.15 -3.90
C THR A 377 -5.37 6.01 -5.16
N ILE A 378 -4.46 5.65 -6.08
CA ILE A 378 -4.16 6.40 -7.31
C ILE A 378 -3.87 5.38 -8.42
N PRO A 379 -4.64 5.34 -9.51
CA PRO A 379 -4.44 4.41 -10.63
C PRO A 379 -3.38 4.86 -11.66
N GLY A 380 -2.61 5.91 -11.37
CA GLY A 380 -1.65 6.52 -12.29
C GLY A 380 -1.99 7.95 -12.73
N PHE A 381 -3.26 8.34 -12.63
CA PHE A 381 -3.78 9.64 -13.07
C PHE A 381 -4.66 10.31 -12.01
N TRP A 382 -4.99 11.59 -12.20
CA TRP A 382 -5.88 12.35 -11.31
C TRP A 382 -7.35 12.19 -11.73
N PRO A 383 -8.32 12.24 -10.79
CA PRO A 383 -9.73 12.29 -11.15
C PRO A 383 -9.98 13.49 -12.07
N GLY A 384 -10.66 13.28 -13.19
CA GLY A 384 -10.77 14.30 -14.24
C GLY A 384 -10.42 13.79 -15.63
N ASP A 385 -9.51 12.83 -15.69
CA ASP A 385 -9.03 12.26 -16.94
C ASP A 385 -10.14 11.57 -17.75
N GLN A 386 -9.97 11.46 -19.07
CA GLN A 386 -10.91 10.76 -19.94
C GLN A 386 -10.57 9.27 -20.08
N HIS A 387 -9.29 8.91 -20.03
CA HIS A 387 -8.79 7.53 -20.15
C HIS A 387 -8.73 6.89 -18.77
N GLU A 388 -9.90 6.61 -18.20
CA GLU A 388 -10.04 6.16 -16.82
C GLU A 388 -9.74 4.65 -16.62
N PHE A 389 -9.57 3.87 -17.69
CA PHE A 389 -9.43 2.41 -17.63
C PHE A 389 -8.08 1.94 -18.15
N GLY A 390 -7.49 0.95 -17.47
CA GLY A 390 -6.20 0.37 -17.84
C GLY A 390 -6.33 -0.76 -18.85
N LEU A 391 -5.55 -0.70 -19.93
CA LEU A 391 -5.41 -1.77 -20.92
C LEU A 391 -4.31 -2.75 -20.50
N VAL A 392 -3.04 -2.31 -20.56
CA VAL A 392 -1.86 -3.10 -20.21
C VAL A 392 -0.94 -2.31 -19.29
N SER A 393 -0.38 -2.96 -18.27
CA SER A 393 0.68 -2.39 -17.44
C SER A 393 1.93 -3.26 -17.42
N PHE A 394 3.10 -2.65 -17.61
CA PHE A 394 4.41 -3.31 -17.59
C PHE A 394 5.11 -3.07 -16.25
N GLN A 395 5.22 -4.11 -15.44
CA GLN A 395 5.79 -4.08 -14.09
C GLN A 395 7.27 -4.44 -14.10
N ARG A 396 8.00 -3.89 -13.13
CA ARG A 396 9.43 -4.16 -12.93
C ARG A 396 9.66 -5.55 -12.37
N ARG A 397 10.75 -6.19 -12.77
CA ARG A 397 11.19 -7.51 -12.30
C ARG A 397 12.44 -7.46 -11.41
N SER A 398 12.90 -6.27 -11.05
CA SER A 398 14.16 -6.02 -10.34
C SER A 398 14.35 -6.82 -9.03
N HIS A 399 13.27 -7.16 -8.33
CA HIS A 399 13.34 -7.98 -7.12
C HIS A 399 13.85 -9.42 -7.38
N ALA A 400 13.79 -9.91 -8.62
CA ALA A 400 14.31 -11.21 -9.02
C ALA A 400 15.84 -11.26 -8.96
N GLN A 401 16.54 -10.19 -9.36
CA GLN A 401 18.01 -10.14 -9.35
C GLN A 401 18.61 -10.27 -7.94
N ILE A 402 17.92 -9.69 -6.94
CA ILE A 402 18.42 -9.63 -5.56
C ILE A 402 18.06 -10.93 -4.80
N ARG A 403 17.24 -11.81 -5.40
CA ARG A 403 16.72 -13.00 -4.74
C ARG A 403 17.79 -14.09 -4.64
N PRO A 404 18.17 -14.54 -3.42
CA PRO A 404 19.11 -15.64 -3.26
C PRO A 404 18.58 -16.96 -3.83
N THR A 405 19.26 -17.53 -4.81
CA THR A 405 18.84 -18.76 -5.51
C THR A 405 18.98 -20.04 -4.68
N TYR A 406 19.78 -20.03 -3.61
CA TYR A 406 20.05 -21.21 -2.79
C TYR A 406 18.97 -21.49 -1.72
N CYS A 407 18.07 -20.55 -1.44
CA CYS A 407 17.14 -20.65 -0.31
C CYS A 407 15.84 -21.39 -0.63
N ALA A 408 15.37 -21.40 -1.88
CA ALA A 408 14.12 -22.04 -2.25
C ALA A 408 14.07 -22.38 -3.75
N VAL A 409 13.65 -23.61 -4.06
CA VAL A 409 13.41 -24.10 -5.43
C VAL A 409 12.03 -23.61 -5.88
N ASN A 410 11.91 -23.06 -7.09
CA ASN A 410 10.65 -22.57 -7.72
C ASN A 410 9.93 -21.38 -7.06
N ASP A 411 10.51 -20.79 -6.02
CA ASP A 411 9.90 -19.67 -5.30
C ASP A 411 9.93 -18.32 -6.06
N LEU A 412 10.78 -18.20 -7.09
CA LEU A 412 10.71 -17.06 -8.00
C LEU A 412 9.36 -16.98 -8.73
N GLN A 413 8.85 -18.11 -9.22
CA GLN A 413 7.56 -18.18 -9.90
C GLN A 413 6.42 -17.76 -8.96
N GLU A 414 6.45 -18.19 -7.69
CA GLU A 414 5.47 -17.77 -6.68
C GLU A 414 5.54 -16.25 -6.42
N ALA A 415 6.75 -15.69 -6.36
CA ALA A 415 6.94 -14.26 -6.18
C ALA A 415 6.40 -13.45 -7.37
N LEU A 416 6.63 -13.91 -8.59
CA LEU A 416 6.09 -13.30 -9.80
C LEU A 416 4.56 -13.38 -9.84
N HIS A 417 3.98 -14.52 -9.47
CA HIS A 417 2.52 -14.66 -9.36
C HIS A 417 1.94 -13.72 -8.30
N ALA A 418 2.58 -13.63 -7.13
CA ALA A 418 2.15 -12.70 -6.09
C ALA A 418 2.26 -11.24 -6.55
N GLN A 419 3.31 -10.88 -7.29
CA GLN A 419 3.44 -9.57 -7.90
C GLN A 419 2.33 -9.31 -8.92
N GLY A 420 2.06 -10.27 -9.81
CA GLY A 420 1.00 -10.18 -10.82
C GLY A 420 -0.37 -9.94 -10.18
N ILE A 421 -0.68 -10.64 -9.08
CA ILE A 421 -1.91 -10.45 -8.30
C ILE A 421 -1.94 -9.07 -7.63
N PHE A 422 -0.92 -8.72 -6.85
CA PHE A 422 -0.94 -7.46 -6.08
C PHE A 422 -0.95 -6.22 -6.99
N SER A 423 -0.14 -6.22 -8.03
CA SER A 423 -0.07 -5.10 -8.98
C SER A 423 -1.38 -4.92 -9.75
N SER A 424 -1.95 -6.01 -10.26
CA SER A 424 -3.22 -5.97 -11.00
C SER A 424 -4.40 -5.61 -10.10
N TYR A 425 -4.49 -6.18 -8.90
CA TYR A 425 -5.50 -5.82 -7.91
C TYR A 425 -5.40 -4.35 -7.51
N ALA A 426 -4.19 -3.86 -7.23
CA ALA A 426 -4.00 -2.46 -6.85
C ALA A 426 -4.42 -1.51 -7.98
N TRP A 427 -4.08 -1.84 -9.23
CA TRP A 427 -4.43 -0.99 -10.37
C TRP A 427 -5.93 -0.97 -10.63
N THR A 428 -6.58 -2.14 -10.64
CA THR A 428 -8.04 -2.26 -10.82
C THR A 428 -8.82 -1.68 -9.65
N LEU A 429 -8.36 -1.84 -8.40
CA LEU A 429 -8.95 -1.19 -7.23
C LEU A 429 -8.83 0.34 -7.32
N GLY A 430 -7.70 0.84 -7.82
CA GLY A 430 -7.51 2.27 -8.10
C GLY A 430 -8.54 2.82 -9.08
N GLN A 431 -8.73 2.11 -10.19
CA GLN A 431 -9.72 2.44 -11.21
C GLN A 431 -11.15 2.34 -10.65
N ALA A 432 -11.47 1.28 -9.90
CA ALA A 432 -12.76 1.10 -9.25
C ALA A 432 -13.09 2.25 -8.29
N CYS A 433 -12.12 2.68 -7.48
CA CYS A 433 -12.31 3.82 -6.58
C CYS A 433 -12.65 5.12 -7.32
N TYR A 434 -12.08 5.33 -8.51
CA TYR A 434 -12.37 6.48 -9.36
C TYR A 434 -13.74 6.39 -10.06
N GLN A 435 -14.31 5.20 -10.14
CA GLN A 435 -15.70 4.99 -10.56
C GLN A 435 -16.70 5.12 -9.39
N GLY A 436 -16.23 5.42 -8.17
CA GLY A 436 -17.06 5.65 -6.98
C GLY A 436 -17.26 4.44 -6.07
N PHE A 437 -16.67 3.29 -6.43
CA PHE A 437 -16.54 2.13 -5.55
C PHE A 437 -15.55 2.41 -4.43
N SER A 438 -15.46 1.49 -3.46
CA SER A 438 -14.46 1.59 -2.39
C SER A 438 -14.20 0.21 -1.79
N THR A 439 -13.42 0.16 -0.73
CA THR A 439 -13.19 -1.07 0.06
C THR A 439 -14.39 -1.47 0.91
N PHE A 440 -15.42 -0.61 0.94
CA PHE A 440 -16.69 -0.79 1.65
C PHE A 440 -17.89 -0.89 0.69
N ASN A 441 -17.75 -0.39 -0.53
CA ASN A 441 -18.78 -0.40 -1.57
C ASN A 441 -18.32 -1.28 -2.72
N ASP A 442 -18.90 -2.47 -2.83
CA ASP A 442 -18.49 -3.46 -3.82
C ASP A 442 -18.75 -3.03 -5.26
N VAL A 443 -18.01 -3.62 -6.18
CA VAL A 443 -18.20 -3.44 -7.62
C VAL A 443 -19.52 -4.07 -8.08
N THR A 444 -20.23 -3.37 -8.97
CA THR A 444 -21.47 -3.87 -9.60
C THR A 444 -21.21 -4.57 -10.93
N TYR A 445 -20.00 -4.44 -11.46
CA TYR A 445 -19.56 -5.01 -12.72
C TYR A 445 -18.07 -5.36 -12.63
N PRO A 446 -17.57 -6.34 -13.40
CA PRO A 446 -16.18 -6.75 -13.29
C PRO A 446 -15.26 -5.72 -13.95
N LEU A 447 -14.08 -5.48 -13.40
CA LEU A 447 -13.04 -4.67 -14.04
C LEU A 447 -11.86 -5.55 -14.42
N SER A 448 -11.54 -5.56 -15.71
CA SER A 448 -10.47 -6.39 -16.27
C SER A 448 -9.24 -5.56 -16.58
N THR A 449 -8.06 -6.13 -16.38
CA THR A 449 -6.79 -5.52 -16.79
C THR A 449 -5.78 -6.58 -17.19
N GLN A 450 -4.73 -6.15 -17.89
CA GLN A 450 -3.62 -6.98 -18.30
C GLN A 450 -2.33 -6.45 -17.69
N THR A 451 -1.49 -7.36 -17.21
CA THR A 451 -0.23 -7.02 -16.57
C THR A 451 0.89 -7.89 -17.13
N VAL A 452 2.02 -7.28 -17.45
CA VAL A 452 3.22 -7.95 -17.95
C VAL A 452 4.35 -7.67 -16.99
N ILE A 453 5.08 -8.68 -16.54
CA ILE A 453 6.26 -8.54 -15.68
C ILE A 453 7.49 -8.91 -16.51
N THR A 454 8.48 -8.01 -16.60
CA THR A 454 9.66 -8.26 -17.43
C THR A 454 10.92 -7.53 -16.94
N ASP A 455 12.07 -8.10 -17.27
CA ASP A 455 13.43 -7.52 -17.21
C ASP A 455 14.02 -7.30 -18.63
N GLY A 456 13.17 -7.31 -19.65
CA GLY A 456 13.54 -7.23 -21.07
C GLY A 456 13.87 -8.58 -21.70
N LYS A 457 14.35 -9.56 -20.94
CA LYS A 457 14.68 -10.91 -21.45
C LYS A 457 13.65 -11.96 -21.06
N MET A 458 13.24 -11.99 -19.80
CA MET A 458 12.24 -12.88 -19.23
C MET A 458 10.90 -12.15 -19.11
N TRP A 459 9.82 -12.83 -19.45
CA TRP A 459 8.49 -12.27 -19.55
C TRP A 459 7.47 -13.17 -18.83
N SER A 460 6.52 -12.56 -18.16
CA SER A 460 5.38 -13.25 -17.54
C SER A 460 4.12 -12.44 -17.78
N PHE A 461 3.08 -13.11 -18.27
CA PHE A 461 1.84 -12.49 -18.71
C PHE A 461 0.72 -12.80 -17.73
N TYR A 462 -0.04 -11.78 -17.37
CA TYR A 462 -1.15 -11.87 -16.44
C TYR A 462 -2.39 -11.19 -17.00
N ALA A 463 -3.53 -11.86 -16.87
CA ALA A 463 -4.84 -11.25 -17.05
C ALA A 463 -5.55 -11.28 -15.69
N TYR A 464 -6.17 -10.17 -15.30
CA TYR A 464 -6.78 -10.04 -13.98
C TYR A 464 -8.19 -9.48 -14.11
N GLN A 465 -9.12 -10.07 -13.36
CA GLN A 465 -10.51 -9.64 -13.28
C GLN A 465 -10.90 -9.37 -11.82
N LEU A 466 -11.18 -8.11 -11.53
CA LEU A 466 -11.70 -7.63 -10.26
C LEU A 466 -13.22 -7.82 -10.24
N ASN A 467 -13.69 -8.72 -9.38
CA ASN A 467 -15.09 -9.02 -9.14
C ASN A 467 -15.57 -8.59 -7.75
N THR A 468 -14.66 -8.35 -6.80
CA THR A 468 -15.02 -7.83 -5.48
C THR A 468 -13.90 -7.03 -4.81
N THR A 469 -14.30 -6.02 -4.04
CA THR A 469 -13.43 -5.18 -3.21
C THR A 469 -13.69 -5.35 -1.70
N LEU A 470 -14.71 -6.13 -1.32
CA LEU A 470 -15.15 -6.30 0.06
C LEU A 470 -14.29 -7.32 0.80
N LEU A 471 -13.21 -6.83 1.41
CA LEU A 471 -12.25 -7.64 2.16
C LEU A 471 -12.14 -7.27 3.64
N HIS A 472 -12.91 -6.27 4.09
CA HIS A 472 -12.86 -5.72 5.45
C HIS A 472 -13.64 -6.57 6.46
N SER A 473 -13.28 -6.50 7.74
CA SER A 473 -14.03 -7.10 8.86
C SER A 473 -14.33 -8.60 8.67
N ASP A 474 -15.61 -9.00 8.68
CA ASP A 474 -16.09 -10.36 8.48
C ASP A 474 -16.35 -10.70 6.99
N GLN A 475 -16.20 -9.73 6.08
CA GLN A 475 -16.47 -9.94 4.65
C GLN A 475 -15.51 -10.92 3.99
N VAL A 476 -14.28 -11.06 4.50
CA VAL A 476 -13.35 -12.09 4.03
C VAL A 476 -13.89 -13.52 4.24
N ASP A 477 -14.80 -13.72 5.19
CA ASP A 477 -15.42 -15.01 5.45
C ASP A 477 -16.86 -15.07 4.88
N ALA A 478 -17.58 -13.93 4.88
CA ALA A 478 -18.99 -13.86 4.53
C ALA A 478 -19.28 -13.63 3.04
N ASN A 479 -18.43 -12.90 2.32
CA ASN A 479 -18.67 -12.55 0.93
C ASN A 479 -18.36 -13.75 0.01
N PRO A 480 -19.33 -14.31 -0.74
CA PRO A 480 -19.09 -15.47 -1.58
C PRO A 480 -18.25 -15.17 -2.83
N ARG A 481 -18.16 -13.91 -3.27
CA ARG A 481 -17.46 -13.51 -4.51
C ARG A 481 -15.95 -13.64 -4.38
N TYR A 482 -15.26 -13.79 -5.50
CA TYR A 482 -13.80 -13.82 -5.57
C TYR A 482 -13.27 -13.22 -6.87
N ASN A 483 -12.05 -12.71 -6.81
CA ASN A 483 -11.31 -12.18 -7.94
C ASN A 483 -10.60 -13.31 -8.70
N GLN A 484 -10.31 -13.10 -9.98
CA GLN A 484 -9.63 -14.09 -10.81
C GLN A 484 -8.37 -13.50 -11.42
N CYS A 485 -7.31 -14.31 -11.43
CA CYS A 485 -6.05 -13.99 -12.07
C CYS A 485 -5.60 -15.20 -12.88
N TRP A 486 -5.23 -14.97 -14.12
CA TRP A 486 -4.63 -15.93 -15.01
C TRP A 486 -3.17 -15.53 -15.21
N GLY A 487 -2.25 -16.48 -15.08
CA GLY A 487 -0.82 -16.22 -15.16
C GLY A 487 -0.08 -17.27 -15.98
N THR A 488 0.90 -16.85 -16.77
CA THR A 488 1.83 -17.76 -17.45
C THR A 488 3.03 -18.07 -16.56
N LYS A 489 3.73 -19.16 -16.91
CA LYS A 489 5.11 -19.34 -16.46
C LYS A 489 6.03 -18.33 -17.14
N GLU A 490 7.25 -18.25 -16.63
CA GLU A 490 8.29 -17.42 -17.21
C GLU A 490 8.66 -17.89 -18.62
N LEU A 491 8.64 -16.96 -19.57
CA LEU A 491 9.02 -17.19 -20.96
C LEU A 491 10.25 -16.33 -21.29
N GLN A 492 11.20 -16.89 -22.00
CA GLN A 492 12.39 -16.17 -22.46
C GLN A 492 12.14 -15.61 -23.87
N LEU A 493 12.42 -14.32 -24.09
CA LEU A 493 12.19 -13.63 -25.36
C LEU A 493 13.30 -13.93 -26.40
N TYR A 494 14.55 -13.96 -25.98
CA TYR A 494 15.70 -14.21 -26.86
C TYR A 494 16.83 -14.91 -26.11
N ASP A 495 17.74 -15.58 -26.83
CA ASP A 495 18.89 -16.27 -26.24
C ASP A 495 20.04 -15.31 -25.94
N HIS A 496 20.55 -14.67 -26.99
CA HIS A 496 21.62 -13.67 -26.94
C HIS A 496 21.53 -12.71 -28.14
N VAL A 497 22.25 -11.60 -28.03
CA VAL A 497 22.38 -10.59 -29.10
C VAL A 497 23.85 -10.41 -29.42
N ASP A 498 24.19 -10.46 -30.71
CA ASP A 498 25.56 -10.27 -31.20
C ASP A 498 26.02 -8.81 -31.10
N GLU A 499 27.33 -8.57 -31.15
CA GLU A 499 27.93 -7.22 -31.18
C GLU A 499 27.46 -6.37 -32.40
N SER A 500 27.03 -7.06 -33.46
CA SER A 500 26.44 -6.49 -34.67
C SER A 500 24.97 -6.06 -34.51
N GLY A 501 24.32 -6.44 -33.39
CA GLY A 501 22.90 -6.16 -33.14
C GLY A 501 21.93 -7.23 -33.64
N LYS A 502 22.43 -8.36 -34.13
CA LYS A 502 21.58 -9.48 -34.53
C LYS A 502 21.06 -10.25 -33.32
N VAL A 503 19.76 -10.52 -33.27
CA VAL A 503 19.11 -11.26 -32.19
C VAL A 503 19.05 -12.75 -32.55
N HIS A 504 19.47 -13.63 -31.64
CA HIS A 504 19.37 -15.08 -31.83
C HIS A 504 18.32 -15.69 -30.90
N GLY A 505 17.59 -16.69 -31.41
CA GLY A 505 16.60 -17.43 -30.64
C GLY A 505 15.39 -16.61 -30.23
N LEU A 506 14.92 -15.69 -31.08
CA LEU A 506 13.74 -14.89 -30.81
C LEU A 506 12.50 -15.79 -30.67
N ASN A 507 11.84 -15.72 -29.52
CA ASN A 507 10.71 -16.56 -29.18
C ASN A 507 9.39 -15.94 -29.62
N ASP A 508 8.76 -16.57 -30.62
CA ASP A 508 7.49 -16.14 -31.19
C ASP A 508 6.34 -16.17 -30.18
N GLU A 509 6.36 -17.08 -29.20
CA GLU A 509 5.29 -17.19 -28.20
C GLU A 509 5.15 -15.93 -27.35
N VAL A 510 6.27 -15.34 -26.93
CA VAL A 510 6.29 -14.09 -26.15
C VAL A 510 5.72 -12.94 -26.96
N LEU A 511 6.11 -12.85 -28.23
CA LEU A 511 5.64 -11.81 -29.14
C LEU A 511 4.14 -11.97 -29.45
N LEU A 512 3.66 -13.21 -29.61
CA LEU A 512 2.24 -13.50 -29.81
C LEU A 512 1.40 -13.08 -28.60
N HIS A 513 1.86 -13.37 -27.37
CA HIS A 513 1.17 -12.91 -26.16
C HIS A 513 1.15 -11.38 -26.07
N LEU A 514 2.27 -10.73 -26.35
CA LEU A 514 2.38 -9.27 -26.34
C LEU A 514 1.41 -8.64 -27.35
N ILE A 515 1.40 -9.13 -28.60
CA ILE A 515 0.48 -8.67 -29.65
C ILE A 515 -0.98 -8.91 -29.22
N SER A 516 -1.29 -10.10 -28.70
CA SER A 516 -2.64 -10.46 -28.26
C SER A 516 -3.16 -9.55 -27.14
N PHE A 517 -2.29 -9.05 -26.27
CA PHE A 517 -2.64 -8.12 -25.21
C PHE A 517 -3.08 -6.76 -25.79
N TYR A 518 -2.31 -6.21 -26.74
CA TYR A 518 -2.67 -4.95 -27.43
C TYR A 518 -3.92 -5.10 -28.31
N MET A 519 -4.11 -6.27 -28.92
CA MET A 519 -5.28 -6.55 -29.76
C MET A 519 -6.60 -6.58 -28.98
N ASN A 520 -6.58 -6.79 -27.67
CA ASN A 520 -7.79 -6.89 -26.88
C ASN A 520 -8.52 -5.53 -26.81
N THR A 521 -9.58 -5.39 -27.61
CA THR A 521 -10.29 -4.11 -27.79
C THR A 521 -11.19 -3.80 -26.59
N PRO A 522 -11.06 -2.61 -25.97
CA PRO A 522 -12.01 -2.15 -24.96
C PRO A 522 -13.33 -1.68 -25.60
N HIS A 523 -14.46 -1.96 -24.93
CA HIS A 523 -15.79 -1.62 -25.44
C HIS A 523 -16.60 -0.76 -24.46
N PRO A 524 -17.44 0.16 -24.96
CA PRO A 524 -18.38 0.87 -24.12
C PRO A 524 -19.40 -0.11 -23.50
N ARG A 525 -19.61 -0.03 -22.19
CA ARG A 525 -20.59 -0.89 -21.51
C ARG A 525 -21.99 -0.35 -21.70
N VAL A 526 -22.79 -1.06 -22.49
CA VAL A 526 -24.20 -0.71 -22.73
C VAL A 526 -25.06 -1.24 -21.58
N GLY A 527 -25.91 -0.39 -21.01
CA GLY A 527 -26.86 -0.78 -19.96
C GLY A 527 -26.28 -0.92 -18.55
N VAL A 528 -24.99 -0.60 -18.35
CA VAL A 528 -24.33 -0.62 -17.04
C VAL A 528 -24.02 0.81 -16.60
N ASP A 529 -24.47 1.19 -15.40
CA ASP A 529 -24.03 2.42 -14.78
C ASP A 529 -22.59 2.26 -14.27
N LEU A 530 -21.64 2.93 -14.93
CA LEU A 530 -20.23 2.89 -14.55
C LEU A 530 -19.96 3.61 -13.23
N LYS A 531 -20.78 4.60 -12.87
CA LYS A 531 -20.55 5.47 -11.69
C LYS A 531 -21.74 5.46 -10.73
N PRO A 532 -22.19 4.27 -10.27
CA PRO A 532 -23.48 4.13 -9.58
C PRO A 532 -23.53 4.84 -8.22
N TYR A 533 -22.37 5.03 -7.59
CA TYR A 533 -22.26 5.65 -6.28
C TYR A 533 -21.84 7.12 -6.32
N LEU A 534 -21.67 7.73 -7.50
CA LEU A 534 -21.30 9.14 -7.61
C LEU A 534 -22.54 10.01 -7.88
N CYS A 535 -22.48 11.27 -7.47
CA CYS A 535 -23.52 12.22 -7.82
C CYS A 535 -23.47 12.51 -9.32
N LYS A 536 -24.63 12.46 -10.01
CA LYS A 536 -24.70 12.69 -11.46
C LYS A 536 -24.29 14.11 -11.88
N THR A 537 -24.41 15.09 -10.98
CA THR A 537 -24.08 16.49 -11.25
C THR A 537 -22.67 16.88 -10.81
N GLU A 538 -22.22 16.39 -9.66
CA GLU A 538 -20.91 16.68 -9.06
C GLU A 538 -20.13 15.38 -8.90
N THR A 539 -19.53 14.86 -9.98
CA THR A 539 -18.79 13.60 -9.94
C THR A 539 -17.37 13.77 -9.39
N ARG A 540 -16.78 14.94 -9.64
CA ARG A 540 -15.40 15.31 -9.33
C ARG A 540 -15.36 16.62 -8.56
N VAL A 541 -14.25 16.92 -7.91
CA VAL A 541 -14.07 18.21 -7.21
C VAL A 541 -14.19 19.39 -8.18
N ALA A 542 -13.72 19.24 -9.41
CA ALA A 542 -13.81 20.27 -10.45
C ALA A 542 -15.27 20.67 -10.77
N ASP A 543 -16.21 19.73 -10.64
CA ASP A 543 -17.63 19.89 -10.96
C ASP A 543 -18.41 20.60 -9.84
N ILE A 544 -17.80 20.78 -8.66
CA ILE A 544 -18.46 21.40 -7.51
C ILE A 544 -18.77 22.88 -7.80
N ILE A 545 -20.04 23.26 -7.65
CA ILE A 545 -20.54 24.62 -7.93
C ILE A 545 -20.00 25.64 -6.91
N ASP A 546 -19.93 25.26 -5.63
CA ASP A 546 -19.35 26.12 -4.58
C ASP A 546 -17.83 26.21 -4.72
N GLU A 547 -17.36 27.37 -5.19
CA GLU A 547 -15.95 27.65 -5.42
C GLU A 547 -15.09 27.47 -4.15
N LYS A 548 -15.60 27.85 -2.97
CA LYS A 548 -14.82 27.73 -1.72
C LYS A 548 -14.67 26.28 -1.31
N ARG A 549 -15.73 25.48 -1.45
CA ARG A 549 -15.70 24.02 -1.25
C ARG A 549 -14.72 23.37 -2.22
N ARG A 550 -14.78 23.73 -3.50
CA ARG A 550 -13.91 23.21 -4.55
C ARG A 550 -12.44 23.47 -4.25
N ILE A 551 -12.06 24.72 -3.98
CA ILE A 551 -10.67 25.09 -3.67
C ILE A 551 -10.18 24.37 -2.41
N PHE A 552 -11.00 24.32 -1.36
CA PHE A 552 -10.67 23.63 -0.13
C PHE A 552 -10.42 22.14 -0.38
N MET A 553 -11.33 21.47 -1.07
CA MET A 553 -11.22 20.03 -1.33
C MET A 553 -10.01 19.71 -2.20
N GLU A 554 -9.77 20.49 -3.26
CA GLU A 554 -8.63 20.33 -4.16
C GLU A 554 -7.30 20.41 -3.40
N GLU A 555 -7.11 21.45 -2.59
CA GLU A 555 -5.87 21.66 -1.83
C GLU A 555 -5.66 20.53 -0.80
N LYS A 556 -6.71 20.20 -0.02
CA LYS A 556 -6.59 19.22 1.06
C LYS A 556 -6.46 17.80 0.53
N TYR A 557 -7.19 17.44 -0.52
CA TYR A 557 -7.09 16.13 -1.14
C TYR A 557 -5.68 15.90 -1.72
N LYS A 558 -5.17 16.82 -2.55
CA LYS A 558 -3.82 16.71 -3.13
C LYS A 558 -2.73 16.67 -2.07
N HIS A 559 -2.88 17.40 -0.97
CA HIS A 559 -1.94 17.33 0.15
C HIS A 559 -1.93 15.95 0.83
N ILE A 560 -3.09 15.30 1.01
CA ILE A 560 -3.17 13.95 1.60
C ILE A 560 -2.58 12.93 0.64
N VAL A 561 -2.99 12.97 -0.62
CA VAL A 561 -2.61 11.98 -1.63
C VAL A 561 -1.11 12.06 -1.98
N SER A 562 -0.48 13.21 -1.77
CA SER A 562 0.98 13.36 -1.88
C SER A 562 1.77 12.88 -0.65
N ASN A 563 1.09 12.40 0.41
CA ASN A 563 1.69 11.96 1.67
C ASN A 563 2.71 12.96 2.26
N ARG A 564 2.46 14.26 2.07
CA ARG A 564 3.34 15.32 2.58
C ARG A 564 3.28 15.39 4.10
N PRO A 565 4.42 15.65 4.79
CA PRO A 565 4.43 15.90 6.22
C PRO A 565 3.47 17.04 6.58
N ARG A 566 2.73 16.86 7.68
CA ARG A 566 1.82 17.90 8.18
C ARG A 566 2.52 18.78 9.21
N HIS A 567 1.89 19.91 9.53
CA HIS A 567 2.40 20.90 10.50
C HIS A 567 2.69 20.31 11.88
N ARG A 568 1.97 19.25 12.28
CA ARG A 568 2.26 18.48 13.47
C ARG A 568 2.86 17.14 13.05
N PRO A 569 4.12 16.85 13.43
CA PRO A 569 4.73 15.55 13.16
C PRO A 569 4.10 14.46 14.02
N GLU A 570 4.40 13.22 13.65
CA GLU A 570 4.06 12.06 14.46
C GLU A 570 4.67 12.21 15.88
N PRO A 571 3.95 11.84 16.94
CA PRO A 571 4.53 11.85 18.28
C PRO A 571 5.68 10.84 18.39
N GLU A 572 6.87 11.35 18.68
CA GLU A 572 8.03 10.55 19.02
C GLU A 572 8.07 10.27 20.53
N LEU A 573 8.45 9.05 20.90
CA LEU A 573 8.75 8.64 22.27
C LEU A 573 10.23 8.29 22.35
N TYR A 574 11.01 9.09 23.09
CA TYR A 574 12.43 8.78 23.26
C TYR A 574 12.61 7.51 24.08
N GLN A 575 13.68 6.74 23.81
CA GLN A 575 13.93 5.48 24.51
C GLN A 575 14.04 5.66 26.04
N TRP A 576 14.68 6.74 26.50
CA TRP A 576 14.75 7.03 27.93
C TRP A 576 13.38 7.40 28.51
N GLU A 577 12.51 8.10 27.77
CA GLU A 577 11.14 8.41 28.21
C GLU A 577 10.35 7.11 28.33
N LYS A 578 10.50 6.19 27.36
CA LYS A 578 9.89 4.87 27.44
C LYS A 578 10.34 4.10 28.69
N ILE A 579 11.66 3.96 28.89
CA ILE A 579 12.23 3.19 30.01
C ILE A 579 11.81 3.80 31.35
N TYR A 580 12.03 5.10 31.55
CA TYR A 580 11.88 5.72 32.87
C TYR A 580 10.47 6.25 33.15
N LYS A 581 9.69 6.62 32.14
CA LYS A 581 8.35 7.22 32.34
C LYS A 581 7.19 6.28 32.00
N VAL A 582 7.39 5.31 31.10
CA VAL A 582 6.33 4.37 30.69
C VAL A 582 6.49 3.03 31.38
N ASP A 583 7.68 2.44 31.29
CA ASP A 583 7.90 1.06 31.72
C ASP A 583 8.15 0.96 33.25
N ASN A 584 8.86 1.93 33.84
CA ASN A 584 9.26 1.88 35.27
C ASN A 584 8.73 3.03 36.15
N ASP A 585 8.08 4.05 35.56
CA ASP A 585 7.55 5.26 36.24
C ASP A 585 8.46 5.86 37.34
N THR A 586 9.77 5.91 37.10
CA THR A 586 10.77 6.35 38.10
C THR A 586 10.90 7.88 38.20
N ARG A 587 10.15 8.63 37.40
CA ARG A 587 10.25 10.11 37.26
C ARG A 587 8.95 10.84 37.61
N ALA A 588 8.26 10.42 38.68
CA ALA A 588 6.97 10.98 39.09
C ALA A 588 7.00 12.49 39.45
N LEU A 589 8.18 13.04 39.80
CA LEU A 589 8.35 14.46 40.14
C LEU A 589 8.41 15.38 38.91
N GLU A 590 8.66 14.84 37.71
CA GLU A 590 8.69 15.65 36.49
C GLU A 590 7.28 16.10 36.07
N PRO A 591 7.11 17.34 35.59
CA PRO A 591 5.82 17.79 35.08
C PRO A 591 5.44 16.99 33.83
N LYS A 592 4.24 16.42 33.83
CA LYS A 592 3.66 15.72 32.68
C LYS A 592 3.42 16.70 31.53
N ARG A 593 4.12 16.53 30.42
CA ARG A 593 4.05 17.41 29.23
C ARG A 593 3.71 16.65 27.96
N ARG A 594 4.03 15.36 27.92
CA ARG A 594 3.84 14.51 26.75
C ARG A 594 2.41 13.97 26.71
N PRO A 595 1.82 13.80 25.53
CA PRO A 595 0.46 13.28 25.40
C PRO A 595 0.28 11.87 26.02
N PHE A 596 1.29 11.00 25.95
CA PHE A 596 1.22 9.69 26.60
C PHE A 596 1.19 9.78 28.14
N GLU A 597 1.87 10.76 28.75
CA GLU A 597 1.83 11.01 30.20
C GLU A 597 0.44 11.52 30.66
N LEU A 598 -0.28 12.18 29.76
CA LEU A 598 -1.63 12.72 29.98
C LEU A 598 -2.74 11.72 29.62
N GLY A 599 -2.40 10.49 29.22
CA GLY A 599 -3.38 9.49 28.77
C GLY A 599 -4.08 9.85 27.45
N LEU A 600 -3.53 10.80 26.68
CA LEU A 600 -4.06 11.25 25.41
C LEU A 600 -3.50 10.41 24.26
N ASN A 601 -4.38 9.67 23.57
CA ASN A 601 -3.99 8.93 22.38
C ASN A 601 -4.01 9.84 21.13
N MET A 602 -2.85 10.35 20.75
CA MET A 602 -2.68 11.22 19.58
C MET A 602 -3.07 10.57 18.24
N TYR A 603 -2.99 9.25 18.13
CA TYR A 603 -3.38 8.51 16.91
C TYR A 603 -4.90 8.38 16.75
N ARG A 604 -5.70 8.90 17.69
CA ARG A 604 -7.16 9.04 17.55
C ARG A 604 -7.58 10.40 17.02
N ARG A 605 -6.64 11.32 16.83
CA ARG A 605 -6.93 12.66 16.35
C ARG A 605 -7.51 12.63 14.94
N ARG A 606 -8.57 13.42 14.72
CA ARG A 606 -9.21 13.59 13.41
C ARG A 606 -8.58 14.72 12.60
N MET A 607 -8.86 14.72 11.31
CA MET A 607 -8.38 15.75 10.37
C MET A 607 -8.95 17.14 10.65
N ASP A 608 -10.21 17.21 11.13
CA ASP A 608 -10.92 18.44 11.45
C ASP A 608 -10.61 19.01 12.85
N GLU A 609 -9.83 18.28 13.66
CA GLU A 609 -9.41 18.70 15.00
C GLU A 609 -8.19 19.61 14.96
N HIS A 610 -8.39 20.82 14.43
CA HIS A 610 -7.41 21.89 14.38
C HIS A 610 -8.05 23.25 14.67
N ALA A 611 -7.22 24.23 15.05
CA ALA A 611 -7.69 25.60 15.16
C ALA A 611 -8.04 26.13 13.76
N LEU A 612 -9.25 26.67 13.62
CA LEU A 612 -9.70 27.25 12.36
C LEU A 612 -8.92 28.53 12.05
N LYS A 613 -8.73 28.82 10.77
CA LYS A 613 -8.02 30.02 10.32
C LYS A 613 -8.86 31.26 10.64
N TYR A 614 -8.29 32.17 11.42
CA TYR A 614 -8.96 33.39 11.84
C TYR A 614 -9.04 34.40 10.70
N ILE A 615 -10.22 34.98 10.49
CA ILE A 615 -10.43 36.06 9.51
C ILE A 615 -10.15 37.41 10.21
N PRO A 616 -9.11 38.16 9.79
CA PRO A 616 -8.82 39.47 10.35
C PRO A 616 -10.04 40.39 10.29
N ARG A 617 -10.27 41.19 11.35
CA ARG A 617 -11.48 42.03 11.47
C ARG A 617 -11.73 42.93 10.25
N LYS A 618 -10.67 43.41 9.61
CA LYS A 618 -10.74 44.32 8.46
C LYS A 618 -11.30 43.67 7.19
N VAL A 619 -11.16 42.34 7.03
CA VAL A 619 -11.49 41.60 5.79
C VAL A 619 -12.72 40.71 5.95
N ARG A 620 -13.49 40.90 7.03
CA ARG A 620 -14.71 40.11 7.26
C ARG A 620 -15.84 40.59 6.35
N PRO A 621 -16.68 39.67 5.82
CA PRO A 621 -17.73 40.00 4.86
C PRO A 621 -18.73 41.04 5.41
N ASP A 622 -19.08 40.97 6.69
CA ASP A 622 -20.00 41.94 7.34
C ASP A 622 -19.26 42.98 8.21
N GLY A 623 -17.97 43.19 7.96
CA GLY A 623 -17.13 44.14 8.69
C GLY A 623 -16.62 43.65 10.07
N PRO A 624 -16.01 44.54 10.87
CA PRO A 624 -15.24 44.18 12.07
C PRO A 624 -16.00 43.41 13.15
N LYS A 625 -17.33 43.55 13.19
CA LYS A 625 -18.23 42.89 14.15
C LYS A 625 -18.94 41.66 13.58
N SER A 626 -18.61 41.22 12.36
CA SER A 626 -19.18 40.02 11.74
C SER A 626 -19.06 38.79 12.65
N LYS A 627 -20.14 37.99 12.67
CA LYS A 627 -20.29 36.78 13.49
C LYS A 627 -19.30 35.67 13.09
N PRO A 628 -19.09 35.34 11.79
CA PRO A 628 -18.04 34.42 11.39
C PRO A 628 -16.65 35.02 11.64
N LYS A 629 -15.99 34.54 12.69
CA LYS A 629 -14.62 34.92 13.06
C LYS A 629 -13.55 34.06 12.37
N PHE A 630 -13.96 32.93 11.79
CA PHE A 630 -13.08 31.92 11.23
C PHE A 630 -13.51 31.56 9.81
N GLU A 631 -12.55 31.11 9.01
CA GLU A 631 -12.81 30.57 7.67
C GLU A 631 -13.64 29.28 7.76
N ALA A 632 -14.59 29.14 6.85
CA ALA A 632 -15.40 27.93 6.72
C ALA A 632 -14.51 26.76 6.30
N THR A 633 -14.85 25.56 6.76
CA THR A 633 -14.16 24.32 6.38
C THR A 633 -15.13 23.34 5.77
N TYR A 634 -14.70 22.70 4.68
CA TYR A 634 -15.55 21.89 3.83
C TYR A 634 -15.16 20.41 3.88
N TYR A 635 -14.90 19.88 5.08
CA TYR A 635 -14.63 18.45 5.22
C TYR A 635 -15.88 17.63 4.81
N PRO A 636 -15.74 16.48 4.11
CA PRO A 636 -16.84 15.77 3.48
C PRO A 636 -18.06 15.52 4.39
N SER A 637 -17.82 15.09 5.64
CA SER A 637 -18.85 14.78 6.64
C SER A 637 -18.98 15.80 7.78
N VAL A 638 -18.13 16.83 7.81
CA VAL A 638 -18.06 17.81 8.91
C VAL A 638 -17.89 19.21 8.30
N ARG A 639 -18.96 19.71 7.69
CA ARG A 639 -19.00 21.08 7.17
C ARG A 639 -19.19 22.05 8.35
N ARG A 640 -18.31 23.05 8.49
CA ARG A 640 -18.35 24.05 9.58
C ARG A 640 -18.17 25.47 9.07
#